data_AF-A0A7C3TN99-F1
#
_entry.id   AF-A0A7C3TN99-F1
#
_cell.length_a   1.000
_cell.length_b   1.000
_cell.length_c   1.000
_cell.angle_alpha   90.00
_cell.angle_beta   90.00
_cell.angle_gamma   90.00
#
_symmetry.space_group_name_H-M   'P 1'
#
loop_
_entity.id
_entity.type
_entity.pdbx_description
1 polymer ?
#
loop_
_entity_poly.entity_id
_entity_poly.type
_entity_poly.pdbx_seq_one_letter_code
_entity_poly.pdbx_strand_id
1 'polypeptide(L)'
;MNLLIIGEHPLARDEQGNLKSRIGTIFPRARVLVTIPGIHATQRIAYSEHVNRCRVARGEDPLTDEQQIQLWQESVDLIMENDSILIRPDPANMPLAFEADELLCEIVPRQHVKFLHVADPRVRGAIKRRGENWRINRLPQSVEEMKQMILSSRIGIGGREIYYYNKATGTRFLTFEEFDRLASLDDEELRRHLIEIQTYCGRGNRLGSPEIDFFMADATMFSAASFAGLDFTQMSPSELRAAYESLRGRFRRAVRPEFRRDDVNVLEWRRNMLSALINPADDAICEEVMAGLGSEFYLQIEWLPGGRIENGEFIIDPCVESLACESSSMPERRLAREFILNFMREYGDLEYINVGCVVNRLSQRPHTGGRRGVFIVEFKTAAGAAEQVHIIRMQKYGVRERLDEGKSLLQAIVETEEYTQYILDRRLGCRQIGMNLALRVTAGKVREVYDGRNEAYRGAWILSPYFQREYVRGIATDKIPPSRLENEAYALRLAHLLGRAAAVNMIVGRRAAGKVVFDDGDEVVIEDADGMPVEIVVADHTGSFDHYQGSLLEMAPAYAEPVNRRLAYVTNPISFAEVYLRAFRNRFAEVKAEYLRHREAFDRMVGHLPDDPAGNFPHRWRQVLQRLAATDPDALAAAIRSHMPLESLQPA
;
A
#
# COMPACT_ATOMS: atom_id res chain seq x y z
N MET A 1 2.61 -31.64 22.53
CA MET A 1 3.81 -31.21 23.29
C MET A 1 3.91 -29.70 23.15
N ASN A 2 3.99 -28.96 24.25
CA ASN A 2 4.03 -27.50 24.23
C ASN A 2 5.38 -26.99 23.68
N LEU A 3 5.40 -25.79 23.10
CA LEU A 3 6.62 -25.13 22.66
C LEU A 3 7.58 -24.91 23.85
N LEU A 4 8.81 -25.41 23.76
CA LEU A 4 9.86 -25.18 24.76
C LEU A 4 10.52 -23.83 24.50
N ILE A 5 10.61 -22.97 25.52
CA ILE A 5 11.30 -21.68 25.44
C ILE A 5 12.62 -21.75 26.22
N ILE A 6 13.75 -21.56 25.53
CA ILE A 6 15.08 -21.39 26.13
C ILE A 6 15.32 -19.88 26.26
N GLY A 7 15.09 -19.36 27.46
CA GLY A 7 15.11 -17.93 27.74
C GLY A 7 13.79 -17.48 28.39
N GLU A 8 13.35 -16.28 28.04
CA GLU A 8 12.11 -15.67 28.52
C GLU A 8 11.04 -15.67 27.44
N HIS A 9 9.79 -15.38 27.79
CA HIS A 9 8.73 -15.17 26.79
C HIS A 9 9.17 -14.12 25.74
N PRO A 10 8.94 -14.31 24.43
CA PRO A 10 9.47 -13.42 23.38
C PRO A 10 9.03 -11.97 23.52
N LEU A 11 7.86 -11.72 24.11
CA LEU A 11 7.34 -10.37 24.40
C LEU A 11 7.50 -9.96 25.87
N ALA A 12 8.36 -10.63 26.64
CA ALA A 12 8.65 -10.25 28.02
C ALA A 12 9.34 -8.88 28.07
N ARG A 13 8.91 -8.03 29.00
CA ARG A 13 9.49 -6.70 29.21
C ARG A 13 10.25 -6.63 30.54
N ASP A 14 11.25 -5.76 30.60
CA ASP A 14 11.96 -5.39 31.83
C ASP A 14 11.15 -4.36 32.64
N GLU A 15 11.71 -3.92 33.78
CA GLU A 15 11.07 -2.94 34.68
C GLU A 15 10.91 -1.56 34.03
N GLN A 16 11.69 -1.27 32.99
CA GLN A 16 11.64 -0.04 32.21
C GLN A 16 10.68 -0.13 31.02
N GLY A 17 10.04 -1.28 30.81
CA GLY A 17 9.11 -1.54 29.72
C GLY A 17 9.76 -1.92 28.40
N ASN A 18 11.08 -2.14 28.35
CA ASN A 18 11.78 -2.58 27.14
C ASN A 18 11.71 -4.10 27.00
N LEU A 19 11.76 -4.60 25.76
CA LEU A 19 11.80 -6.03 25.51
C LEU A 19 13.09 -6.66 26.07
N LYS A 20 12.96 -7.71 26.88
CA LYS A 20 14.11 -8.46 27.43
C LYS A 20 14.98 -9.09 26.36
N SER A 21 14.37 -9.49 25.25
CA SER A 21 15.09 -9.91 24.05
C SER A 21 14.39 -9.38 22.81
N ARG A 22 15.17 -8.92 21.85
CA ARG A 22 14.70 -8.39 20.56
C ARG A 22 14.98 -9.32 19.39
N ILE A 23 15.78 -10.36 19.62
CA ILE A 23 16.19 -11.35 18.63
C ILE A 23 15.79 -12.72 19.16
N GLY A 24 15.13 -13.51 18.34
CA GLY A 24 14.78 -14.90 18.65
C GLY A 24 15.12 -15.82 17.50
N THR A 25 15.25 -17.11 17.78
CA THR A 25 15.36 -18.13 16.74
C THR A 25 14.51 -19.32 17.15
N ILE A 26 13.60 -19.73 16.26
CA ILE A 26 12.73 -20.88 16.47
C ILE A 26 13.20 -22.06 15.61
N PHE A 27 13.08 -23.26 16.16
CA PHE A 27 13.40 -24.53 15.53
C PHE A 27 12.10 -25.33 15.43
N PRO A 28 11.32 -25.17 14.33
CA PRO A 28 9.94 -25.66 14.29
C PRO A 28 9.81 -27.16 14.50
N ARG A 29 10.68 -27.95 13.85
CA ARG A 29 10.70 -29.42 13.96
C ARG A 29 10.98 -29.92 15.36
N ALA A 30 11.76 -29.16 16.14
CA ALA A 30 12.04 -29.49 17.52
C ALA A 30 11.07 -28.84 18.52
N ARG A 31 10.19 -27.94 18.05
CA ARG A 31 9.31 -27.11 18.88
C ARG A 31 10.07 -26.38 19.99
N VAL A 32 11.20 -25.77 19.63
CA VAL A 32 12.04 -24.97 20.54
C VAL A 32 12.15 -23.53 20.05
N LEU A 33 11.92 -22.57 20.93
CA LEU A 33 12.16 -21.16 20.72
C LEU A 33 13.29 -20.69 21.64
N VAL A 34 14.28 -19.99 21.10
CA VAL A 34 15.38 -19.42 21.88
C VAL A 34 15.29 -17.89 21.83
N THR A 35 15.31 -17.26 23.01
CA THR A 35 15.09 -15.82 23.21
C THR A 35 16.12 -15.22 24.17
N ILE A 36 17.37 -15.71 24.13
CA ILE A 36 18.45 -15.14 24.94
C ILE A 36 18.98 -13.83 24.32
N PRO A 37 19.63 -12.93 25.08
CA PRO A 37 20.26 -11.75 24.50
C PRO A 37 21.35 -12.13 23.47
N GLY A 38 21.48 -11.33 22.40
CA GLY A 38 22.52 -11.50 21.37
C GLY A 38 21.98 -11.53 19.94
N ILE A 39 22.62 -12.33 19.09
CA ILE A 39 22.31 -12.45 17.64
C ILE A 39 21.82 -13.86 17.29
N HIS A 40 21.24 -14.06 16.11
CA HIS A 40 20.75 -15.39 15.70
C HIS A 40 21.83 -16.49 15.75
N ALA A 41 23.10 -16.15 15.52
CA ALA A 41 24.19 -17.11 15.67
C ALA A 41 24.36 -17.58 17.13
N THR A 42 24.27 -16.69 18.12
CA THR A 42 24.37 -17.07 19.53
C THR A 42 23.16 -17.88 19.99
N GLN A 43 21.96 -17.59 19.47
CA GLN A 43 20.75 -18.40 19.70
C GLN A 43 20.96 -19.86 19.24
N ARG A 44 21.54 -20.05 18.04
CA ARG A 44 21.80 -21.38 17.46
C ARG A 44 22.84 -22.17 18.25
N ILE A 45 23.90 -21.51 18.68
CA ILE A 45 24.94 -22.11 19.53
C ILE A 45 24.31 -22.56 20.85
N ALA A 46 23.55 -21.69 21.52
CA ALA A 46 22.89 -22.02 22.79
C ALA A 46 21.95 -23.23 22.67
N TYR A 47 21.21 -23.34 21.57
CA TYR A 47 20.39 -24.52 21.32
C TYR A 47 21.21 -25.78 21.04
N SER A 48 22.28 -25.67 20.26
CA SER A 48 23.16 -26.81 19.96
C SER A 48 23.83 -27.35 21.24
N GLU A 49 24.26 -26.46 22.14
CA GLU A 49 24.76 -26.83 23.46
C GLU A 49 23.68 -27.50 24.32
N HIS A 50 22.43 -27.01 24.27
CA HIS A 50 21.32 -27.66 24.96
C HIS A 50 21.09 -29.09 24.44
N VAL A 51 21.06 -29.28 23.11
CA VAL A 51 20.92 -30.61 22.50
C VAL A 51 22.08 -31.52 22.88
N ASN A 52 23.33 -31.04 22.83
CA ASN A 52 24.50 -31.81 23.23
C ASN A 52 24.44 -32.22 24.70
N ARG A 53 24.03 -31.33 25.60
CA ARG A 53 23.81 -31.68 27.03
C ARG A 53 22.76 -32.79 27.18
N CYS A 54 21.66 -32.72 26.43
CA CYS A 54 20.62 -33.76 26.46
C CYS A 54 21.10 -35.10 25.88
N ARG A 55 21.90 -35.09 24.81
CA ARG A 55 22.49 -36.29 24.20
C ARG A 55 23.47 -36.96 25.15
N VAL A 56 24.38 -36.19 25.76
CA VAL A 56 25.32 -36.67 26.78
C VAL A 56 24.56 -37.27 27.98
N ALA A 57 23.48 -36.63 28.44
CA ALA A 57 22.63 -37.16 29.51
C ALA A 57 21.94 -38.49 29.16
N ARG A 58 21.76 -38.78 27.86
CA ARG A 58 21.23 -40.05 27.32
C ARG A 58 22.33 -41.05 26.96
N GLY A 59 23.61 -40.70 27.14
CA GLY A 59 24.75 -41.53 26.74
C GLY A 59 25.02 -41.53 25.23
N GLU A 60 24.50 -40.56 24.49
CA GLU A 60 24.74 -40.37 23.06
C GLU A 60 25.92 -39.42 22.83
N ASP A 61 26.65 -39.61 21.72
CA ASP A 61 27.70 -38.68 21.30
C ASP A 61 27.13 -37.30 20.95
N PRO A 62 27.86 -36.20 21.20
CA PRO A 62 27.50 -34.86 20.75
C PRO A 62 27.24 -34.80 19.24
N LEU A 63 26.48 -33.79 18.80
CA LEU A 63 26.21 -33.54 17.39
C LEU A 63 27.52 -33.35 16.61
N THR A 64 27.64 -34.02 15.48
CA THR A 64 28.70 -33.75 14.50
C THR A 64 28.50 -32.38 13.86
N ASP A 65 29.53 -31.84 13.22
CA ASP A 65 29.46 -30.54 12.53
C ASP A 65 28.36 -30.53 11.46
N GLU A 66 28.22 -31.61 10.69
CA GLU A 66 27.14 -31.77 9.69
C GLU A 66 25.75 -31.73 10.33
N GLN A 67 25.57 -32.41 11.47
CA GLN A 67 24.31 -32.42 12.20
C GLN A 67 23.98 -31.05 12.81
N GLN A 68 24.99 -30.31 13.27
CA GLN A 68 24.81 -28.93 13.74
C GLN A 68 24.39 -28.00 12.61
N ILE A 69 25.03 -28.10 11.43
CA ILE A 69 24.65 -27.32 10.25
C ILE A 69 23.21 -27.64 9.84
N GLN A 70 22.82 -28.91 9.80
CA GLN A 70 21.45 -29.30 9.49
C GLN A 70 20.45 -28.74 10.51
N LEU A 71 20.76 -28.83 11.81
CA LEU A 71 19.93 -28.25 12.87
C LEU A 71 19.75 -26.73 12.67
N TRP A 72 20.80 -26.04 12.24
CA TRP A 72 20.76 -24.59 12.01
C TRP A 72 19.99 -24.24 10.72
N GLN A 73 20.06 -25.09 9.69
CA GLN A 73 19.30 -24.91 8.45
C GLN A 73 17.79 -24.98 8.69
N GLU A 74 17.36 -25.80 9.66
CA GLU A 74 15.97 -25.98 10.10
C GLU A 74 15.49 -24.91 11.10
N SER A 75 16.25 -23.82 11.30
CA SER A 75 15.86 -22.69 12.14
C SER A 75 15.26 -21.53 11.36
N VAL A 76 14.37 -20.79 12.00
CA VAL A 76 13.76 -19.55 11.48
C VAL A 76 14.13 -18.38 12.39
N ASP A 77 14.59 -17.30 11.78
CA ASP A 77 15.01 -16.08 12.47
C ASP A 77 13.78 -15.21 12.81
N LEU A 78 13.71 -14.74 14.05
CA LEU A 78 12.63 -13.91 14.58
C LEU A 78 13.15 -12.59 15.14
N ILE A 79 12.41 -11.51 14.92
CA ILE A 79 12.70 -10.18 15.48
C ILE A 79 11.51 -9.74 16.31
N MET A 80 11.74 -9.37 17.56
CA MET A 80 10.68 -8.88 18.44
C MET A 80 10.71 -7.34 18.46
N GLU A 81 9.55 -6.74 18.22
CA GLU A 81 9.37 -5.30 18.19
C GLU A 81 8.02 -4.91 18.78
N ASN A 82 8.03 -4.04 19.78
CA ASN A 82 6.83 -3.64 20.52
C ASN A 82 6.07 -4.89 20.99
N ASP A 83 4.85 -5.08 20.51
CA ASP A 83 4.01 -6.23 20.82
C ASP A 83 3.97 -7.26 19.68
N SER A 84 4.90 -7.19 18.72
CA SER A 84 4.94 -8.04 17.52
C SER A 84 6.19 -8.91 17.43
N ILE A 85 6.03 -10.08 16.80
CA ILE A 85 7.08 -11.02 16.42
C ILE A 85 7.15 -11.06 14.90
N LEU A 86 8.27 -10.61 14.35
CA LEU A 86 8.52 -10.55 12.91
C LEU A 86 9.31 -11.79 12.49
N ILE A 87 8.71 -12.64 11.68
CA ILE A 87 9.33 -13.80 11.06
C ILE A 87 10.17 -13.32 9.88
N ARG A 88 11.43 -13.76 9.84
CA ARG A 88 12.33 -13.57 8.71
C ARG A 88 12.37 -14.84 7.85
N PRO A 89 11.53 -14.93 6.80
CA PRO A 89 11.40 -16.15 6.01
C PRO A 89 12.65 -16.39 5.14
N ASP A 90 12.93 -17.67 4.92
CA ASP A 90 13.84 -18.12 3.86
C ASP A 90 13.04 -18.28 2.56
N PRO A 91 13.28 -17.47 1.51
CA PRO A 91 12.52 -17.55 0.26
C PRO A 91 12.58 -18.92 -0.42
N ALA A 92 13.62 -19.73 -0.14
CA ALA A 92 13.74 -21.09 -0.67
C ALA A 92 12.98 -22.12 0.18
N ASN A 93 12.55 -21.77 1.40
CA ASN A 93 11.90 -22.67 2.34
C ASN A 93 10.76 -21.99 3.12
N MET A 94 9.78 -21.46 2.39
CA MET A 94 8.55 -20.91 2.98
C MET A 94 7.77 -21.88 3.89
N PRO A 95 7.70 -23.20 3.62
CA PRO A 95 7.04 -24.13 4.53
C PRO A 95 7.55 -24.04 5.97
N LEU A 96 8.87 -23.96 6.16
CA LEU A 96 9.47 -23.83 7.49
C LEU A 96 9.06 -22.53 8.20
N ALA A 97 8.91 -21.43 7.45
CA ALA A 97 8.42 -20.16 8.00
C ALA A 97 6.95 -20.24 8.44
N PHE A 98 6.11 -21.01 7.75
CA PHE A 98 4.73 -21.26 8.16
C PHE A 98 4.62 -22.21 9.35
N GLU A 99 5.47 -23.24 9.44
CA GLU A 99 5.57 -24.07 10.65
C GLU A 99 5.96 -23.22 11.87
N ALA A 100 6.90 -22.28 11.70
CA ALA A 100 7.27 -21.33 12.74
C ALA A 100 6.09 -20.42 13.14
N ASP A 101 5.34 -19.90 12.17
CA ASP A 101 4.14 -19.09 12.42
C ASP A 101 3.10 -19.83 13.27
N GLU A 102 2.77 -21.07 12.90
CA GLU A 102 1.80 -21.89 13.63
C GLU A 102 2.20 -22.09 15.09
N LEU A 103 3.48 -22.36 15.34
CA LEU A 103 4.02 -22.51 16.69
C LEU A 103 3.99 -21.20 17.50
N LEU A 104 4.31 -20.07 16.87
CA LEU A 104 4.27 -18.77 17.54
C LEU A 104 2.84 -18.38 17.90
N CYS A 105 1.86 -18.74 17.07
CA CYS A 105 0.45 -18.52 17.33
C CYS A 105 -0.09 -19.33 18.54
N GLU A 106 0.65 -20.32 19.04
CA GLU A 106 0.31 -21.03 20.29
C GLU A 106 0.60 -20.18 21.55
N ILE A 107 1.51 -19.20 21.46
CA ILE A 107 1.99 -18.41 22.61
C ILE A 107 1.62 -16.93 22.52
N VAL A 108 1.38 -16.41 21.32
CA VAL A 108 0.94 -15.02 21.10
C VAL A 108 -0.25 -14.96 20.13
N PRO A 109 -1.11 -13.94 20.22
CA PRO A 109 -2.18 -13.74 19.24
C PRO A 109 -1.62 -13.64 17.82
N ARG A 110 -2.30 -14.27 16.86
CA ARG A 110 -1.93 -14.31 15.42
C ARG A 110 -1.66 -12.91 14.83
N GLN A 111 -2.35 -11.88 15.35
CA GLN A 111 -2.17 -10.49 14.91
C GLN A 111 -0.81 -9.87 15.27
N HIS A 112 -0.12 -10.43 16.26
CA HIS A 112 1.21 -10.01 16.68
C HIS A 112 2.32 -10.67 15.86
N VAL A 113 2.04 -11.75 15.15
CA VAL A 113 3.04 -12.41 14.30
C VAL A 113 2.97 -11.80 12.90
N LYS A 114 4.09 -11.36 12.33
CA LYS A 114 4.17 -10.75 10.98
C LYS A 114 5.33 -11.32 10.18
N PHE A 115 5.32 -11.17 8.87
CA PHE A 115 6.40 -11.60 7.99
C PHE A 115 7.18 -10.40 7.43
N LEU A 116 8.50 -10.57 7.33
CA LEU A 116 9.44 -9.67 6.65
C LEU A 116 9.76 -10.17 5.23
N HIS A 117 10.65 -9.47 4.52
CA HIS A 117 11.21 -9.84 3.21
C HIS A 117 10.22 -9.93 2.04
N VAL A 118 9.28 -9.01 1.98
CA VAL A 118 8.28 -9.00 0.90
C VAL A 118 8.79 -8.53 -0.46
N ALA A 119 9.97 -7.91 -0.55
CA ALA A 119 10.62 -7.71 -1.85
C ALA A 119 10.87 -9.03 -2.61
N ASP A 120 11.04 -10.17 -1.93
CA ASP A 120 11.20 -11.46 -2.63
C ASP A 120 9.83 -11.95 -3.14
N PRO A 121 9.63 -12.09 -4.46
CA PRO A 121 8.35 -12.52 -5.03
C PRO A 121 7.88 -13.90 -4.54
N ARG A 122 8.80 -14.77 -4.10
CA ARG A 122 8.48 -16.11 -3.60
C ARG A 122 7.84 -16.06 -2.21
N VAL A 123 8.41 -15.25 -1.31
CA VAL A 123 7.89 -15.01 0.04
C VAL A 123 6.50 -14.39 -0.07
N ARG A 124 6.41 -13.32 -0.85
CA ARG A 124 5.18 -12.56 -1.07
C ARG A 124 4.08 -13.42 -1.69
N GLY A 125 4.38 -14.12 -2.78
CA GLY A 125 3.44 -15.03 -3.43
C GLY A 125 2.97 -16.16 -2.51
N ALA A 126 3.82 -16.64 -1.59
CA ALA A 126 3.42 -17.66 -0.62
C ALA A 126 2.45 -17.11 0.44
N ILE A 127 2.71 -15.92 0.99
CA ILE A 127 1.82 -15.26 1.96
C ILE A 127 0.48 -14.89 1.29
N LYS A 128 0.55 -14.31 0.08
CA LYS A 128 -0.62 -13.93 -0.72
C LYS A 128 -1.56 -15.09 -0.99
N ARG A 129 -1.02 -16.25 -1.40
CA ARG A 129 -1.80 -17.48 -1.63
C ARG A 129 -2.49 -18.02 -0.37
N ARG A 130 -2.08 -17.59 0.83
CA ARG A 130 -2.74 -17.95 2.08
C ARG A 130 -3.88 -16.99 2.47
N GLY A 131 -4.11 -15.90 1.72
CA GLY A 131 -5.03 -14.82 2.10
C GLY A 131 -4.47 -13.94 3.23
N GLU A 132 -3.15 -13.87 3.35
CA GLU A 132 -2.45 -13.34 4.52
C GLU A 132 -1.66 -12.04 4.21
N ASN A 133 -2.02 -11.25 3.18
CA ASN A 133 -1.34 -9.97 2.90
C ASN A 133 -1.30 -9.03 4.13
N TRP A 134 -2.30 -9.14 5.02
CA TRP A 134 -2.37 -8.41 6.30
C TRP A 134 -1.29 -8.80 7.33
N ARG A 135 -0.64 -9.95 7.14
CA ARG A 135 0.48 -10.45 7.95
C ARG A 135 1.82 -9.86 7.49
N ILE A 136 1.86 -9.14 6.38
CA ILE A 136 3.07 -8.44 5.91
C ILE A 136 3.34 -7.25 6.83
N ASN A 137 4.59 -7.09 7.26
CA ASN A 137 4.99 -5.93 8.04
C ASN A 137 4.86 -4.64 7.20
N ARG A 138 4.11 -3.66 7.71
CA ARG A 138 3.85 -2.40 7.01
C ARG A 138 5.08 -1.48 7.09
N LEU A 139 5.42 -0.84 5.98
CA LEU A 139 6.43 0.24 5.96
C LEU A 139 5.85 1.54 6.55
N PRO A 140 6.66 2.39 7.20
CA PRO A 140 6.20 3.66 7.77
C PRO A 140 5.71 4.62 6.68
N GLN A 141 4.63 5.34 6.96
CA GLN A 141 3.91 6.19 5.99
C GLN A 141 3.90 7.67 6.35
N SER A 142 4.01 8.00 7.64
CA SER A 142 4.17 9.38 8.10
C SER A 142 5.61 9.71 8.48
N VAL A 143 5.95 11.00 8.52
CA VAL A 143 7.26 11.46 9.00
C VAL A 143 7.50 10.99 10.44
N GLU A 144 6.46 11.03 11.27
CA GLU A 144 6.48 10.57 12.66
C GLU A 144 6.74 9.07 12.74
N GLU A 145 6.05 8.25 11.93
CA GLU A 145 6.30 6.81 11.85
C GLU A 145 7.71 6.50 11.37
N MET A 146 8.23 7.23 10.37
CA MET A 146 9.60 7.05 9.89
C MET A 146 10.61 7.37 11.00
N LYS A 147 10.41 8.45 11.74
CA LYS A 147 11.25 8.81 12.89
C LYS A 147 11.21 7.70 13.95
N GLN A 148 10.00 7.23 14.30
CA GLN A 148 9.84 6.17 15.28
C GLN A 148 10.49 4.86 14.83
N MET A 149 10.37 4.49 13.56
CA MET A 149 11.05 3.30 13.02
C MET A 149 12.56 3.40 13.13
N ILE A 150 13.16 4.55 12.79
CA ILE A 150 14.62 4.72 12.91
C ILE A 150 15.05 4.61 14.37
N LEU A 151 14.34 5.28 15.27
CA LEU A 151 14.64 5.24 16.71
C LEU A 151 14.47 3.83 17.29
N SER A 152 13.41 3.12 16.92
CA SER A 152 13.16 1.74 17.36
C SER A 152 14.15 0.75 16.75
N SER A 153 14.86 1.10 15.67
CA SER A 153 15.85 0.23 15.04
C SER A 153 17.19 0.17 15.78
N ARG A 154 17.40 0.99 16.82
CA ARG A 154 18.62 0.92 17.64
C ARG A 154 18.73 -0.44 18.33
N ILE A 155 19.90 -1.07 18.31
CA ILE A 155 20.13 -2.35 18.98
C ILE A 155 21.59 -2.48 19.44
N GLY A 156 21.83 -3.30 20.48
CA GLY A 156 23.16 -3.78 20.88
C GLY A 156 23.40 -5.23 20.45
N ILE A 157 24.65 -5.70 20.55
CA ILE A 157 24.97 -7.12 20.42
C ILE A 157 25.26 -7.71 21.81
N GLY A 158 26.32 -7.25 22.47
CA GLY A 158 26.69 -7.61 23.84
C GLY A 158 26.91 -6.40 24.76
N GLY A 159 26.88 -5.18 24.23
CA GLY A 159 27.04 -3.92 24.97
C GLY A 159 25.93 -2.90 24.69
N ARG A 160 26.27 -1.61 24.69
CA ARG A 160 25.35 -0.49 24.43
C ARG A 160 24.69 -0.57 23.04
N GLU A 161 23.52 0.05 22.89
CA GLU A 161 22.75 0.09 21.63
C GLU A 161 23.34 1.08 20.61
N ILE A 162 24.51 0.76 20.06
CA ILE A 162 25.27 1.63 19.15
C ILE A 162 24.98 1.40 17.66
N TYR A 163 24.11 0.44 17.33
CA TYR A 163 23.82 0.06 15.94
C TYR A 163 22.37 0.36 15.56
N TYR A 164 22.13 0.63 14.28
CA TYR A 164 20.80 0.62 13.68
C TYR A 164 20.61 -0.67 12.88
N TYR A 165 19.57 -1.43 13.20
CA TYR A 165 19.36 -2.78 12.68
C TYR A 165 18.43 -2.80 11.46
N ASN A 166 18.95 -3.21 10.31
CA ASN A 166 18.14 -3.54 9.14
C ASN A 166 17.49 -4.91 9.35
N LYS A 167 16.17 -4.90 9.55
CA LYS A 167 15.37 -6.09 9.86
C LYS A 167 15.26 -7.08 8.70
N ALA A 168 15.36 -6.58 7.46
CA ALA A 168 15.39 -7.43 6.28
C ALA A 168 16.76 -8.11 6.19
N THR A 169 17.83 -7.38 5.89
CA THR A 169 19.12 -8.02 5.63
C THR A 169 19.71 -8.69 6.87
N GLY A 170 19.37 -8.22 8.08
CA GLY A 170 20.02 -8.59 9.32
C GLY A 170 21.33 -7.85 9.58
N THR A 171 21.61 -6.79 8.81
CA THR A 171 22.82 -5.97 8.96
C THR A 171 22.64 -4.93 10.06
N ARG A 172 23.67 -4.76 10.90
CA ARG A 172 23.74 -3.69 11.91
C ARG A 172 24.60 -2.55 11.39
N PHE A 173 23.99 -1.42 11.11
CA PHE A 173 24.68 -0.22 10.67
C PHE A 173 25.24 0.55 11.87
N LEU A 174 26.55 0.73 11.89
CA LEU A 174 27.23 1.60 12.82
C LEU A 174 27.38 2.99 12.19
N THR A 175 26.87 4.03 12.86
CA THR A 175 27.05 5.43 12.42
C THR A 175 28.35 6.00 12.96
N PHE A 176 28.84 7.06 12.31
CA PHE A 176 30.03 7.76 12.79
C PHE A 176 29.80 8.36 14.19
N GLU A 177 28.61 8.93 14.47
CA GLU A 177 28.36 9.54 15.77
C GLU A 177 28.34 8.52 16.92
N GLU A 178 27.70 7.35 16.74
CA GLU A 178 27.72 6.32 17.77
C GLU A 178 29.13 5.75 17.97
N PHE A 179 29.92 5.61 16.90
CA PHE A 179 31.33 5.25 17.02
C PHE A 179 32.13 6.32 17.77
N ASP A 180 31.92 7.62 17.47
CA ASP A 180 32.57 8.77 18.10
C ASP A 180 32.34 8.81 19.63
N ARG A 181 31.11 8.47 20.05
CA ARG A 181 30.70 8.43 21.46
C ARG A 181 31.44 7.37 22.28
N LEU A 182 32.00 6.34 21.64
CA LEU A 182 32.82 5.32 22.34
C LEU A 182 34.05 5.95 23.02
N ALA A 183 34.49 7.14 22.57
CA ALA A 183 35.57 7.90 23.20
C ALA A 183 35.31 8.20 24.70
N SER A 184 34.03 8.31 25.09
CA SER A 184 33.63 8.66 26.46
C SER A 184 33.57 7.47 27.43
N LEU A 185 33.69 6.24 26.92
CA LEU A 185 33.66 5.02 27.73
C LEU A 185 34.95 4.86 28.53
N ASP A 186 34.94 4.03 29.56
CA ASP A 186 36.18 3.56 30.19
C ASP A 186 36.93 2.57 29.26
N ASP A 187 38.18 2.26 29.60
CA ASP A 187 39.06 1.46 28.74
C ASP A 187 38.57 0.01 28.57
N GLU A 188 37.88 -0.56 29.57
CA GLU A 188 37.41 -1.93 29.53
C GLU A 188 36.14 -2.05 28.68
N GLU A 189 35.21 -1.12 28.84
CA GLU A 189 33.99 -1.04 28.03
C GLU A 189 34.32 -0.70 26.56
N LEU A 190 35.26 0.22 26.32
CA LEU A 190 35.77 0.51 24.97
C LEU A 190 36.36 -0.74 24.32
N ARG A 191 37.20 -1.48 25.06
CA ARG A 191 37.82 -2.72 24.57
C ARG A 191 36.79 -3.74 24.14
N ARG A 192 35.77 -3.98 24.97
CA ARG A 192 34.68 -4.91 24.66
C ARG A 192 33.96 -4.53 23.36
N HIS A 193 33.64 -3.26 23.17
CA HIS A 193 32.99 -2.79 21.95
C HIS A 193 33.88 -2.90 20.70
N LEU A 194 35.18 -2.63 20.80
CA LEU A 194 36.09 -2.77 19.66
C LEU A 194 36.29 -4.22 19.23
N ILE A 195 36.38 -5.15 20.18
CA ILE A 195 36.41 -6.60 19.92
C ILE A 195 35.11 -7.04 19.24
N GLU A 196 33.96 -6.58 19.76
CA GLU A 196 32.65 -6.87 19.17
C GLU A 196 32.56 -6.40 17.72
N ILE A 197 32.90 -5.12 17.45
CA ILE A 197 32.89 -4.55 16.09
C ILE A 197 33.79 -5.36 15.17
N GLN A 198 35.04 -5.60 15.57
CA GLN A 198 36.02 -6.35 14.76
C GLN A 198 35.54 -7.77 14.45
N THR A 199 34.95 -8.44 15.42
CA THR A 199 34.50 -9.82 15.28
C THR A 199 33.35 -9.93 14.28
N TYR A 200 32.39 -9.02 14.35
CA TYR A 200 31.15 -9.13 13.56
C TYR A 200 31.22 -8.39 12.22
N CYS A 201 32.03 -7.34 12.06
CA CYS A 201 32.18 -6.69 10.74
C CYS A 201 32.85 -7.60 9.70
N GLY A 202 33.63 -8.59 10.15
CA GLY A 202 34.25 -9.60 9.28
C GLY A 202 33.37 -10.80 8.94
N ARG A 203 32.12 -10.87 9.45
CA ARG A 203 31.23 -12.03 9.29
C ARG A 203 30.03 -11.69 8.42
N GLY A 204 29.64 -12.65 7.59
CA GLY A 204 28.35 -12.65 6.90
C GLY A 204 27.28 -13.34 7.74
N ASN A 205 26.05 -12.86 7.64
CA ASN A 205 24.87 -13.50 8.17
C ASN A 205 24.35 -14.60 7.22
N ARG A 206 23.29 -15.31 7.61
CA ARG A 206 22.71 -16.42 6.84
C ARG A 206 22.33 -16.04 5.39
N LEU A 207 22.00 -14.78 5.12
CA LEU A 207 21.63 -14.28 3.80
C LEU A 207 22.84 -13.78 2.99
N GLY A 208 24.06 -13.96 3.49
CA GLY A 208 25.29 -13.50 2.86
C GLY A 208 25.55 -11.99 3.02
N SER A 209 24.69 -11.27 3.76
CA SER A 209 24.90 -9.85 4.08
C SER A 209 25.85 -9.69 5.27
N PRO A 210 26.60 -8.57 5.39
CA PRO A 210 27.47 -8.36 6.55
C PRO A 210 26.66 -8.25 7.85
N GLU A 211 27.21 -8.78 8.95
CA GLU A 211 26.58 -8.70 10.29
C GLU A 211 26.66 -7.27 10.85
N ILE A 212 27.79 -6.58 10.64
CA ILE A 212 27.98 -5.14 10.89
C ILE A 212 28.48 -4.47 9.61
N ASP A 213 27.89 -3.32 9.28
CA ASP A 213 28.34 -2.44 8.20
C ASP A 213 28.39 -0.97 8.67
N PHE A 214 29.04 -0.10 7.90
CA PHE A 214 29.32 1.28 8.29
C PHE A 214 28.45 2.26 7.50
N PHE A 215 27.56 2.97 8.19
CA PHE A 215 26.55 3.82 7.56
C PHE A 215 27.20 4.98 6.78
N MET A 216 26.88 5.09 5.49
CA MET A 216 27.34 6.13 4.58
C MET A 216 28.88 6.30 4.53
N ALA A 217 29.63 5.24 4.85
CA ALA A 217 31.07 5.21 4.71
C ALA A 217 31.49 4.84 3.29
N ASP A 218 32.50 5.50 2.74
CA ASP A 218 33.20 5.01 1.57
C ASP A 218 33.95 3.71 1.92
N ALA A 219 33.47 2.58 1.37
CA ALA A 219 34.01 1.25 1.62
C ALA A 219 35.49 1.09 1.22
N THR A 220 36.00 1.95 0.33
CA THR A 220 37.43 1.97 -0.03
C THR A 220 38.29 2.63 1.06
N MET A 221 37.70 3.49 1.88
CA MET A 221 38.40 4.22 2.95
C MET A 221 38.19 3.60 4.33
N PHE A 222 37.00 3.05 4.60
CA PHE A 222 36.67 2.45 5.88
C PHE A 222 35.73 1.25 5.71
N SER A 223 36.16 0.09 6.20
CA SER A 223 35.46 -1.18 6.08
C SER A 223 36.00 -2.18 7.11
N ALA A 224 35.51 -3.43 7.10
CA ALA A 224 36.03 -4.49 7.96
C ALA A 224 37.56 -4.66 7.88
N ALA A 225 38.16 -4.42 6.70
CA ALA A 225 39.60 -4.46 6.50
C ALA A 225 40.37 -3.41 7.33
N SER A 226 39.70 -2.34 7.77
CA SER A 226 40.33 -1.30 8.60
C SER A 226 40.73 -1.80 9.99
N PHE A 227 40.12 -2.90 10.44
CA PHE A 227 40.39 -3.57 11.70
C PHE A 227 41.37 -4.75 11.57
N ALA A 228 41.82 -5.07 10.36
CA ALA A 228 42.77 -6.15 10.13
C ALA A 228 44.12 -5.83 10.78
N GLY A 229 44.68 -6.80 11.51
CA GLY A 229 46.00 -6.67 12.18
C GLY A 229 46.00 -5.96 13.53
N LEU A 230 44.83 -5.58 14.07
CA LEU A 230 44.69 -5.06 15.43
C LEU A 230 44.30 -6.19 16.38
N ASP A 231 45.00 -6.36 17.50
CA ASP A 231 44.58 -7.27 18.58
C ASP A 231 44.20 -6.46 19.82
N PHE A 232 42.92 -6.13 19.93
CA PHE A 232 42.40 -5.37 21.07
C PHE A 232 42.42 -6.16 22.37
N THR A 233 42.69 -7.47 22.40
CA THR A 233 42.76 -8.22 23.67
C THR A 233 44.07 -7.99 24.41
N GLN A 234 45.15 -7.71 23.67
CA GLN A 234 46.51 -7.60 24.21
C GLN A 234 47.01 -6.15 24.39
N MET A 235 46.29 -5.15 23.85
CA MET A 235 46.72 -3.75 23.91
C MET A 235 46.68 -3.18 25.34
N SER A 236 47.68 -2.40 25.74
CA SER A 236 47.59 -1.55 26.93
C SER A 236 46.53 -0.44 26.75
N PRO A 237 46.05 0.20 27.84
CA PRO A 237 45.05 1.27 27.74
C PRO A 237 45.42 2.42 26.80
N SER A 238 46.68 2.85 26.80
CA SER A 238 47.16 3.92 25.92
C SER A 238 47.20 3.50 24.45
N GLU A 239 47.63 2.26 24.16
CA GLU A 239 47.64 1.70 22.81
C GLU A 239 46.22 1.52 22.27
N LEU A 240 45.29 1.04 23.11
CA LEU A 240 43.87 0.89 22.76
C LEU A 240 43.26 2.23 22.33
N ARG A 241 43.52 3.30 23.11
CA ARG A 241 43.02 4.66 22.80
C ARG A 241 43.65 5.23 21.53
N ALA A 242 44.95 5.02 21.31
CA ALA A 242 45.61 5.45 20.10
C ALA A 242 45.08 4.73 18.85
N ALA A 243 44.85 3.41 18.95
CA ALA A 243 44.25 2.62 17.88
C ALA A 243 42.82 3.09 17.57
N TYR A 244 42.02 3.34 18.61
CA TYR A 244 40.66 3.87 18.49
C TYR A 244 40.64 5.24 17.80
N GLU A 245 41.48 6.20 18.23
CA GLU A 245 41.54 7.54 17.61
C GLU A 245 41.97 7.48 16.14
N SER A 246 42.88 6.56 15.78
CA SER A 246 43.25 6.29 14.39
C SER A 246 42.07 5.77 13.55
N LEU A 247 41.30 4.82 14.08
CA LEU A 247 40.09 4.30 13.44
C LEU A 247 39.02 5.39 13.31
N ARG A 248 38.78 6.15 14.37
CA ARG A 248 37.84 7.27 14.42
C ARG A 248 38.18 8.33 13.37
N GLY A 249 39.46 8.70 13.24
CA GLY A 249 39.93 9.62 12.20
C GLY A 249 39.75 9.10 10.78
N ARG A 250 39.92 7.80 10.54
CA ARG A 250 39.64 7.16 9.24
C ARG A 250 38.14 7.15 8.94
N PHE A 251 37.30 6.73 9.87
CA PHE A 251 35.86 6.69 9.70
C PHE A 251 35.29 8.11 9.43
N ARG A 252 35.76 9.12 10.18
CA ARG A 252 35.35 10.52 9.96
C ARG A 252 35.63 11.02 8.54
N ARG A 253 36.75 10.60 7.94
CA ARG A 253 37.13 10.97 6.56
C ARG A 253 36.32 10.22 5.51
N ALA A 254 35.91 8.98 5.81
CA ALA A 254 35.09 8.17 4.93
C ALA A 254 33.61 8.60 4.88
N VAL A 255 33.14 9.42 5.83
CA VAL A 255 31.73 9.86 5.92
C VAL A 255 31.61 11.36 5.62
N ARG A 256 30.69 11.73 4.72
CA ARG A 256 30.37 13.13 4.36
C ARG A 256 29.87 13.91 5.59
N PRO A 257 30.14 15.23 5.71
CA PRO A 257 29.79 16.03 6.89
C PRO A 257 28.34 15.90 7.37
N GLU A 258 27.39 15.85 6.44
CA GLU A 258 25.95 15.74 6.67
C GLU A 258 25.51 14.41 7.31
N PHE A 259 26.33 13.36 7.29
CA PHE A 259 26.04 12.05 7.91
C PHE A 259 26.87 11.77 9.18
N ARG A 260 27.65 12.76 9.65
CA ARG A 260 28.47 12.61 10.87
C ARG A 260 27.68 12.83 12.17
N ARG A 261 26.44 13.29 12.07
CA ARG A 261 25.51 13.49 13.18
C ARG A 261 24.21 12.77 12.87
N ASP A 262 23.72 12.03 13.85
CA ASP A 262 22.49 11.29 13.79
C ASP A 262 21.33 12.21 14.17
N ASP A 263 20.65 12.77 13.16
CA ASP A 263 19.48 13.63 13.37
C ASP A 263 18.31 13.23 12.49
N VAL A 264 17.30 12.62 13.11
CA VAL A 264 16.04 12.18 12.49
C VAL A 264 15.17 13.35 11.96
N ASN A 265 15.45 14.58 12.38
CA ASN A 265 14.75 15.77 11.89
C ASN A 265 15.36 16.32 10.60
N VAL A 266 16.63 15.97 10.30
CA VAL A 266 17.27 16.33 9.03
C VAL A 266 16.76 15.40 7.93
N LEU A 267 16.11 15.97 6.91
CA LEU A 267 15.47 15.22 5.83
C LEU A 267 16.43 14.28 5.09
N GLU A 268 17.63 14.77 4.74
CA GLU A 268 18.62 14.00 3.99
C GLU A 268 19.15 12.82 4.81
N TRP A 269 19.44 13.02 6.10
CA TRP A 269 19.86 11.94 6.99
C TRP A 269 18.73 10.93 7.19
N ARG A 270 17.51 11.39 7.51
CA ARG A 270 16.33 10.53 7.69
C ARG A 270 16.08 9.64 6.47
N ARG A 271 16.11 10.22 5.26
CA ARG A 271 15.86 9.48 4.02
C ARG A 271 16.91 8.39 3.80
N ASN A 272 18.19 8.71 3.94
CA ASN A 272 19.27 7.73 3.72
C ASN A 272 19.31 6.66 4.80
N MET A 273 19.06 7.01 6.07
CA MET A 273 18.96 6.03 7.15
C MET A 273 17.76 5.11 6.94
N LEU A 274 16.60 5.67 6.58
CA LEU A 274 15.42 4.88 6.28
C LEU A 274 15.67 3.91 5.11
N SER A 275 16.32 4.38 4.03
CA SER A 275 16.72 3.55 2.89
C SER A 275 17.81 2.52 3.21
N ALA A 276 18.60 2.72 4.27
CA ALA A 276 19.53 1.70 4.75
C ALA A 276 18.81 0.64 5.58
N LEU A 277 17.73 1.00 6.28
CA LEU A 277 16.95 0.11 7.15
C LEU A 277 15.83 -0.64 6.43
N ILE A 278 15.29 -0.04 5.37
CA ILE A 278 14.33 -0.60 4.42
C ILE A 278 15.17 -0.91 3.18
N ASN A 279 15.32 -2.18 2.80
CA ASN A 279 16.15 -2.55 1.66
C ASN A 279 15.75 -1.70 0.43
N PRO A 280 16.67 -1.09 -0.34
CA PRO A 280 16.31 -0.25 -1.49
C PRO A 280 15.44 -0.95 -2.55
N ALA A 281 15.45 -2.30 -2.57
CA ALA A 281 14.54 -3.10 -3.39
C ALA A 281 13.08 -3.07 -2.90
N ASP A 282 12.82 -2.81 -1.61
CA ASP A 282 11.47 -2.73 -1.04
C ASP A 282 10.75 -1.43 -1.47
N ASP A 283 11.47 -0.31 -1.68
CA ASP A 283 10.90 0.97 -2.16
C ASP A 283 10.30 0.86 -3.58
N ALA A 284 10.79 -0.08 -4.39
CA ALA A 284 10.31 -0.32 -5.75
C ALA A 284 9.18 -1.37 -5.84
N ILE A 285 8.85 -2.06 -4.74
CA ILE A 285 8.07 -3.32 -4.76
C ILE A 285 7.06 -3.33 -3.60
N CYS A 286 6.20 -2.31 -3.50
CA CYS A 286 5.02 -2.40 -2.64
C CYS A 286 3.97 -3.33 -3.28
N GLU A 287 3.16 -4.05 -2.49
CA GLU A 287 2.11 -4.95 -3.01
C GLU A 287 1.20 -4.24 -4.00
N GLU A 288 0.96 -2.95 -3.81
CA GLU A 288 0.18 -2.11 -4.70
C GLU A 288 0.81 -2.02 -6.09
N VAL A 289 2.11 -1.73 -6.18
CA VAL A 289 2.83 -1.64 -7.46
C VAL A 289 2.80 -2.98 -8.19
N MET A 290 2.85 -4.09 -7.46
CA MET A 290 2.95 -5.45 -8.02
C MET A 290 1.61 -6.12 -8.30
N ALA A 291 0.55 -5.79 -7.55
CA ALA A 291 -0.84 -6.03 -7.92
C ALA A 291 -1.22 -5.24 -9.19
N GLY A 292 -0.29 -4.42 -9.71
CA GLY A 292 -0.45 -3.53 -10.84
C GLY A 292 -1.40 -2.39 -10.55
N LEU A 293 -1.56 -2.04 -9.26
CA LEU A 293 -2.20 -0.81 -8.84
C LEU A 293 -1.26 0.36 -9.16
N GLY A 294 -1.85 1.46 -9.61
CA GLY A 294 -1.15 2.69 -9.88
C GLY A 294 -0.44 3.22 -8.63
N SER A 295 0.58 4.04 -8.85
CA SER A 295 1.42 4.63 -7.79
C SER A 295 0.64 5.41 -6.75
N GLU A 296 -0.61 5.80 -7.06
CA GLU A 296 -1.50 6.42 -6.09
C GLU A 296 -1.87 5.52 -4.91
N PHE A 297 -1.91 4.21 -5.09
CA PHE A 297 -2.23 3.28 -4.00
C PHE A 297 -1.01 2.94 -3.14
N TYR A 298 0.19 3.35 -3.55
CA TYR A 298 1.45 3.07 -2.84
C TYR A 298 1.36 3.49 -1.37
N LEU A 299 1.51 2.51 -0.47
CA LEU A 299 1.41 2.70 0.98
C LEU A 299 0.06 3.30 1.41
N GLN A 300 -1.03 3.09 0.68
CA GLN A 300 -2.35 3.59 1.08
C GLN A 300 -3.31 2.49 1.51
N ILE A 301 -2.90 1.22 1.41
CA ILE A 301 -3.73 0.07 1.75
C ILE A 301 -3.36 -0.48 3.12
N GLU A 302 -4.37 -0.58 3.99
CA GLU A 302 -4.34 -1.46 5.16
C GLU A 302 -4.95 -2.80 4.75
N TRP A 303 -4.10 -3.82 4.59
CA TRP A 303 -4.56 -5.18 4.33
C TRP A 303 -5.25 -5.76 5.55
N LEU A 304 -6.42 -6.37 5.32
CA LEU A 304 -7.30 -6.99 6.30
C LEU A 304 -7.24 -8.52 6.18
N PRO A 305 -7.59 -9.27 7.24
CA PRO A 305 -7.62 -10.72 7.19
C PRO A 305 -8.48 -11.28 6.05
N GLY A 306 -7.88 -12.15 5.23
CA GLY A 306 -8.46 -12.75 4.04
C GLY A 306 -8.90 -14.19 4.23
N GLY A 307 -8.81 -14.99 3.17
CA GLY A 307 -9.12 -16.42 3.20
C GLY A 307 -8.55 -17.19 2.01
N ARG A 308 -8.62 -18.52 2.07
CA ARG A 308 -8.12 -19.45 1.04
C ARG A 308 -8.94 -20.73 0.97
N ILE A 309 -8.87 -21.46 -0.13
CA ILE A 309 -9.30 -22.86 -0.18
C ILE A 309 -8.14 -23.78 0.18
N GLU A 310 -8.40 -24.70 1.10
CA GLU A 310 -7.49 -25.77 1.50
C GLU A 310 -8.28 -27.08 1.56
N ASN A 311 -7.82 -28.11 0.84
CA ASN A 311 -8.50 -29.41 0.75
C ASN A 311 -9.98 -29.36 0.32
N GLY A 312 -10.36 -28.37 -0.49
CA GLY A 312 -11.74 -28.19 -0.96
C GLY A 312 -12.66 -27.43 0.02
N GLU A 313 -12.15 -27.03 1.18
CA GLU A 313 -12.86 -26.19 2.14
C GLU A 313 -12.31 -24.78 2.13
N PHE A 314 -13.19 -23.78 2.16
CA PHE A 314 -12.77 -22.38 2.26
C PHE A 314 -12.50 -22.03 3.73
N ILE A 315 -11.25 -21.70 4.03
CA ILE A 315 -10.77 -21.27 5.34
C ILE A 315 -10.72 -19.74 5.36
N ILE A 316 -11.62 -19.13 6.13
CA ILE A 316 -11.51 -17.73 6.53
C ILE A 316 -10.45 -17.63 7.62
N ASP A 317 -9.57 -16.63 7.57
CA ASP A 317 -8.58 -16.44 8.64
C ASP A 317 -9.29 -16.27 10.01
N PRO A 318 -8.92 -17.03 11.06
CA PRO A 318 -9.58 -16.97 12.37
C PRO A 318 -9.60 -15.58 13.00
N CYS A 319 -8.64 -14.70 12.65
CA CYS A 319 -8.65 -13.31 13.11
C CYS A 319 -9.86 -12.53 12.59
N VAL A 320 -10.49 -12.94 11.48
CA VAL A 320 -11.74 -12.32 11.00
C VAL A 320 -12.85 -12.44 12.06
N GLU A 321 -12.95 -13.58 12.76
CA GLU A 321 -13.98 -13.81 13.77
C GLU A 321 -13.65 -13.08 15.08
N SER A 322 -12.40 -13.18 15.55
CA SER A 322 -11.93 -12.48 16.76
C SER A 322 -12.10 -10.95 16.64
N LEU A 323 -11.74 -10.37 15.49
CA LEU A 323 -11.82 -8.93 15.24
C LEU A 323 -13.25 -8.43 14.99
N ALA A 324 -14.16 -9.32 14.58
CA ALA A 324 -15.57 -8.99 14.45
C ALA A 324 -16.30 -8.94 15.81
N CYS A 325 -15.89 -9.80 16.76
CA CYS A 325 -16.44 -9.89 18.11
C CYS A 325 -15.90 -8.84 19.09
N GLU A 326 -14.66 -8.38 18.90
CA GLU A 326 -14.15 -7.24 19.67
C GLU A 326 -14.98 -5.99 19.36
N SER A 327 -15.23 -5.17 20.39
CA SER A 327 -15.77 -3.81 20.25
C SER A 327 -14.72 -2.89 19.59
N SER A 328 -14.16 -3.33 18.46
CA SER A 328 -13.04 -2.68 17.82
C SER A 328 -13.50 -1.37 17.21
N SER A 329 -12.69 -0.34 17.41
CA SER A 329 -12.83 1.03 16.92
C SER A 329 -12.78 1.17 15.40
N MET A 330 -12.80 0.07 14.63
CA MET A 330 -12.59 0.04 13.18
C MET A 330 -13.68 -0.79 12.46
N PRO A 331 -14.81 -0.16 12.09
CA PRO A 331 -15.93 -0.79 11.37
C PRO A 331 -15.52 -1.51 10.07
N GLU A 332 -14.42 -1.11 9.44
CA GLU A 332 -13.88 -1.65 8.19
C GLU A 332 -13.53 -3.14 8.30
N ARG A 333 -13.08 -3.60 9.48
CA ARG A 333 -12.70 -5.01 9.72
C ARG A 333 -13.88 -5.96 9.62
N ARG A 334 -15.08 -5.51 10.06
CA ARG A 334 -16.31 -6.30 9.95
C ARG A 334 -16.77 -6.45 8.50
N LEU A 335 -16.53 -5.43 7.66
CA LEU A 335 -16.93 -5.46 6.25
C LEU A 335 -16.09 -6.43 5.42
N ALA A 336 -14.81 -6.62 5.75
CA ALA A 336 -13.93 -7.55 5.04
C ALA A 336 -14.53 -8.96 4.96
N ARG A 337 -15.08 -9.45 6.08
CA ARG A 337 -15.77 -10.75 6.14
C ARG A 337 -16.94 -10.83 5.16
N GLU A 338 -17.80 -9.82 5.16
CA GLU A 338 -18.99 -9.81 4.30
C GLU A 338 -18.60 -9.72 2.81
N PHE A 339 -17.52 -9.01 2.47
CA PHE A 339 -16.97 -9.03 1.12
C PHE A 339 -16.45 -10.41 0.74
N ILE A 340 -15.68 -11.07 1.59
CA ILE A 340 -15.19 -12.44 1.34
C ILE A 340 -16.38 -13.38 1.06
N LEU A 341 -17.41 -13.35 1.91
CA LEU A 341 -18.60 -14.18 1.73
C LEU A 341 -19.41 -13.84 0.47
N ASN A 342 -19.41 -12.58 0.02
CA ASN A 342 -20.03 -12.20 -1.25
C ASN A 342 -19.24 -12.75 -2.44
N PHE A 343 -17.91 -12.62 -2.44
CA PHE A 343 -17.05 -13.17 -3.50
C PHE A 343 -17.10 -14.69 -3.56
N MET A 344 -17.13 -15.38 -2.41
CA MET A 344 -17.33 -16.82 -2.38
C MET A 344 -18.63 -17.25 -3.05
N ARG A 345 -19.72 -16.51 -2.82
CA ARG A 345 -21.02 -16.77 -3.47
C ARG A 345 -21.01 -16.45 -4.97
N GLU A 346 -20.25 -15.46 -5.40
CA GLU A 346 -20.18 -15.03 -6.79
C GLU A 346 -19.31 -15.97 -7.65
N TYR A 347 -18.12 -16.34 -7.17
CA TYR A 347 -17.14 -17.12 -7.95
C TYR A 347 -17.16 -18.61 -7.65
N GLY A 348 -17.43 -19.02 -6.40
CA GLY A 348 -17.53 -20.44 -6.00
C GLY A 348 -16.21 -21.24 -6.00
N ASP A 349 -15.20 -20.83 -6.77
CA ASP A 349 -13.94 -21.56 -7.00
C ASP A 349 -12.67 -20.74 -6.62
N LEU A 350 -12.78 -19.88 -5.61
CA LEU A 350 -11.66 -19.05 -5.15
C LEU A 350 -10.48 -19.91 -4.63
N GLU A 351 -9.27 -19.75 -5.17
CA GLU A 351 -8.06 -20.32 -4.55
C GLU A 351 -7.70 -19.54 -3.28
N TYR A 352 -7.70 -18.21 -3.37
CA TYR A 352 -7.45 -17.31 -2.26
C TYR A 352 -8.05 -15.93 -2.50
N ILE A 353 -8.21 -15.16 -1.43
CA ILE A 353 -8.71 -13.78 -1.43
C ILE A 353 -8.03 -12.97 -0.33
N ASN A 354 -7.55 -11.78 -0.72
CA ASN A 354 -7.00 -10.75 0.15
C ASN A 354 -7.89 -9.50 0.04
N VAL A 355 -8.18 -8.87 1.17
CA VAL A 355 -9.00 -7.64 1.23
C VAL A 355 -8.17 -6.55 1.85
N GLY A 356 -8.15 -5.36 1.26
CA GLY A 356 -7.48 -4.18 1.79
C GLY A 356 -8.44 -3.00 1.87
N CYS A 357 -8.26 -2.14 2.87
CA CYS A 357 -8.97 -0.86 2.99
C CYS A 357 -8.03 0.27 2.58
N VAL A 358 -8.50 1.20 1.75
CA VAL A 358 -7.74 2.40 1.41
C VAL A 358 -7.91 3.41 2.56
N VAL A 359 -6.83 3.65 3.30
CA VAL A 359 -6.83 4.45 4.55
C VAL A 359 -6.86 5.95 4.24
N ASN A 360 -6.09 6.37 3.23
CA ASN A 360 -5.97 7.77 2.83
C ASN A 360 -6.81 8.08 1.59
N ARG A 361 -7.22 9.35 1.45
CA ARG A 361 -7.97 9.77 0.26
C ARG A 361 -7.03 9.92 -0.93
N LEU A 362 -7.40 9.25 -2.01
CA LEU A 362 -6.69 9.30 -3.30
C LEU A 362 -7.07 10.49 -4.19
N SER A 363 -8.15 11.22 -3.86
CA SER A 363 -8.70 12.33 -4.64
C SER A 363 -8.50 13.68 -3.95
N GLN A 364 -8.27 14.75 -4.71
CA GLN A 364 -8.08 16.12 -4.21
C GLN A 364 -9.37 16.84 -3.74
N ARG A 365 -10.51 16.13 -3.67
CA ARG A 365 -11.83 16.73 -3.46
C ARG A 365 -12.10 17.07 -1.97
N PRO A 366 -12.75 18.22 -1.66
CA PRO A 366 -13.13 18.56 -0.30
C PRO A 366 -14.12 17.55 0.30
N HIS A 367 -14.07 17.39 1.63
CA HIS A 367 -14.98 16.49 2.34
C HIS A 367 -16.42 16.98 2.20
N THR A 368 -17.24 16.19 1.50
CA THR A 368 -18.71 16.29 1.58
C THR A 368 -19.20 15.08 2.36
N GLY A 369 -20.12 15.25 3.31
CA GLY A 369 -20.57 14.21 4.24
C GLY A 369 -21.06 12.91 3.58
N GLY A 370 -21.27 11.85 4.37
CA GLY A 370 -21.64 10.49 3.92
C GLY A 370 -20.44 9.52 3.86
N ARG A 371 -20.72 8.21 3.77
CA ARG A 371 -19.71 7.14 3.78
C ARG A 371 -18.96 7.06 2.45
N ARG A 372 -17.64 6.87 2.49
CA ARG A 372 -16.81 6.75 1.27
C ARG A 372 -15.71 5.69 1.37
N GLY A 373 -15.92 4.65 2.16
CA GLY A 373 -14.97 3.54 2.28
C GLY A 373 -14.67 2.94 0.90
N VAL A 374 -13.38 2.81 0.59
CA VAL A 374 -12.88 2.16 -0.62
C VAL A 374 -12.07 0.95 -0.18
N PHE A 375 -12.41 -0.20 -0.73
CA PHE A 375 -11.71 -1.45 -0.49
C PHE A 375 -11.16 -2.00 -1.79
N ILE A 376 -10.07 -2.75 -1.66
CA ILE A 376 -9.44 -3.49 -2.75
C ILE A 376 -9.56 -4.96 -2.40
N VAL A 377 -9.98 -5.75 -3.38
CA VAL A 377 -10.08 -7.21 -3.25
C VAL A 377 -9.18 -7.81 -4.31
N GLU A 378 -8.20 -8.57 -3.86
CA GLU A 378 -7.28 -9.29 -4.73
C GLU A 378 -7.51 -10.79 -4.54
N PHE A 379 -7.82 -11.50 -5.62
CA PHE A 379 -8.19 -12.91 -5.54
C PHE A 379 -7.76 -13.68 -6.79
N LYS A 380 -7.70 -15.00 -6.67
CA LYS A 380 -7.51 -15.92 -7.80
C LYS A 380 -8.58 -17.00 -7.75
N THR A 381 -9.13 -17.36 -8.91
CA THR A 381 -10.04 -18.49 -9.08
C THR A 381 -9.28 -19.69 -9.63
N ALA A 382 -9.74 -20.90 -9.33
CA ALA A 382 -9.13 -22.14 -9.81
C ALA A 382 -9.20 -22.24 -11.35
N ALA A 383 -10.29 -21.75 -11.95
CA ALA A 383 -10.43 -21.67 -13.41
C ALA A 383 -9.63 -20.51 -14.05
N GLY A 384 -9.19 -19.53 -13.27
CA GLY A 384 -8.55 -18.31 -13.74
C GLY A 384 -7.04 -18.46 -13.92
N ALA A 385 -6.52 -18.11 -15.10
CA ALA A 385 -5.08 -18.14 -15.36
C ALA A 385 -4.30 -17.04 -14.61
N ALA A 386 -4.97 -15.94 -14.24
CA ALA A 386 -4.35 -14.76 -13.63
C ALA A 386 -5.14 -14.25 -12.42
N GLU A 387 -4.44 -13.49 -11.59
CA GLU A 387 -4.98 -12.83 -10.41
C GLU A 387 -5.86 -11.65 -10.83
N GLN A 388 -6.99 -11.51 -10.14
CA GLN A 388 -7.98 -10.47 -10.39
C GLN A 388 -7.97 -9.47 -9.24
N VAL A 389 -8.07 -8.19 -9.59
CA VAL A 389 -8.09 -7.09 -8.61
C VAL A 389 -9.36 -6.28 -8.83
N HIS A 390 -10.16 -6.17 -7.77
CA HIS A 390 -11.44 -5.48 -7.78
C HIS A 390 -11.40 -4.30 -6.80
N ILE A 391 -12.04 -3.19 -7.18
CA ILE A 391 -12.33 -2.07 -6.29
C ILE A 391 -13.78 -2.19 -5.82
N ILE A 392 -13.97 -2.06 -4.52
CA ILE A 392 -15.28 -1.90 -3.88
C ILE A 392 -15.39 -0.48 -3.33
N ARG A 393 -16.48 0.21 -3.69
CA ARG A 393 -16.81 1.53 -3.16
C ARG A 393 -18.13 1.47 -2.41
N MET A 394 -18.11 1.81 -1.13
CA MET A 394 -19.33 1.93 -0.34
C MET A 394 -20.22 3.04 -0.91
N GLN A 395 -21.53 2.79 -0.96
CA GLN A 395 -22.49 3.81 -1.38
C GLN A 395 -22.47 4.99 -0.40
N LYS A 396 -22.52 6.21 -0.95
CA LYS A 396 -22.42 7.45 -0.17
C LYS A 396 -23.54 7.64 0.85
N TYR A 397 -24.76 7.30 0.44
CA TYR A 397 -25.97 7.41 1.23
C TYR A 397 -26.68 6.06 1.18
N GLY A 398 -26.65 5.32 2.29
CA GLY A 398 -27.37 4.07 2.48
C GLY A 398 -28.30 4.15 3.69
N VAL A 399 -28.77 2.98 4.14
CA VAL A 399 -29.71 2.87 5.25
C VAL A 399 -29.18 3.59 6.49
N ARG A 400 -27.89 3.43 6.78
CA ARG A 400 -27.20 4.08 7.90
C ARG A 400 -27.37 5.61 7.88
N GLU A 401 -26.98 6.26 6.79
CA GLU A 401 -27.04 7.72 6.67
C GLU A 401 -28.49 8.23 6.73
N ARG A 402 -29.44 7.48 6.15
CA ARG A 402 -30.86 7.81 6.22
C ARG A 402 -31.45 7.68 7.62
N LEU A 403 -31.02 6.67 8.39
CA LEU A 403 -31.39 6.54 9.79
C LEU A 403 -30.82 7.69 10.63
N ASP A 404 -29.58 8.11 10.35
CA ASP A 404 -28.95 9.28 11.00
C ASP A 404 -29.67 10.61 10.67
N GLU A 405 -30.35 10.69 9.52
CA GLU A 405 -31.26 11.79 9.13
C GLU A 405 -32.61 11.74 9.87
N GLY A 406 -32.85 10.74 10.73
CA GLY A 406 -34.08 10.57 11.50
C GLY A 406 -35.21 9.85 10.77
N LYS A 407 -34.93 9.22 9.61
CA LYS A 407 -35.94 8.49 8.85
C LYS A 407 -36.30 7.16 9.53
N SER A 408 -37.51 6.67 9.27
CA SER A 408 -37.90 5.31 9.67
C SER A 408 -37.09 4.25 8.92
N LEU A 409 -36.93 3.05 9.47
CA LEU A 409 -36.19 1.96 8.80
C LEU A 409 -36.76 1.62 7.42
N LEU A 410 -38.08 1.56 7.27
CA LEU A 410 -38.72 1.27 5.98
C LEU A 410 -38.39 2.36 4.95
N GLN A 411 -38.54 3.63 5.32
CA GLN A 411 -38.21 4.75 4.45
C GLN A 411 -36.72 4.77 4.09
N ALA A 412 -35.84 4.50 5.06
CA ALA A 412 -34.40 4.41 4.84
C ALA A 412 -34.04 3.31 3.84
N ILE A 413 -34.70 2.15 3.89
CA ILE A 413 -34.52 1.06 2.92
C ILE A 413 -34.99 1.48 1.53
N VAL A 414 -36.21 1.98 1.41
CA VAL A 414 -36.79 2.37 0.10
C VAL A 414 -35.93 3.42 -0.60
N GLU A 415 -35.59 4.50 0.09
CA GLU A 415 -34.77 5.57 -0.50
C GLU A 415 -33.33 5.11 -0.82
N THR A 416 -32.82 4.11 -0.10
CA THR A 416 -31.51 3.52 -0.39
C THR A 416 -31.54 2.73 -1.69
N GLU A 417 -32.57 1.91 -1.92
CA GLU A 417 -32.75 1.17 -3.17
C GLU A 417 -32.97 2.11 -4.36
N GLU A 418 -33.79 3.15 -4.18
CA GLU A 418 -33.99 4.18 -5.21
C GLU A 418 -32.68 4.89 -5.56
N TYR A 419 -31.84 5.19 -4.55
CA TYR A 419 -30.54 5.79 -4.78
C TYR A 419 -29.57 4.82 -5.48
N THR A 420 -29.59 3.53 -5.15
CA THR A 420 -28.81 2.50 -5.87
C THR A 420 -29.23 2.41 -7.33
N GLN A 421 -30.54 2.35 -7.62
CA GLN A 421 -31.05 2.31 -8.98
C GLN A 421 -30.67 3.58 -9.75
N TYR A 422 -30.80 4.75 -9.12
CA TYR A 422 -30.36 6.03 -9.69
C TYR A 422 -28.86 6.05 -10.09
N ILE A 423 -27.99 5.40 -9.31
CA ILE A 423 -26.56 5.29 -9.66
C ILE A 423 -26.35 4.39 -10.89
N LEU A 424 -27.09 3.29 -10.98
CA LEU A 424 -27.03 2.35 -12.11
C LEU A 424 -27.59 2.97 -13.39
N ASP A 425 -28.72 3.66 -13.31
CA ASP A 425 -29.34 4.35 -14.46
C ASP A 425 -28.44 5.47 -14.98
N ARG A 426 -27.83 6.25 -14.10
CA ARG A 426 -26.80 7.23 -14.49
C ARG A 426 -25.63 6.58 -15.23
N ARG A 427 -25.19 5.42 -14.75
CA ARG A 427 -24.11 4.68 -15.38
C ARG A 427 -24.50 4.23 -16.79
N LEU A 428 -25.74 3.76 -16.97
CA LEU A 428 -26.30 3.42 -18.27
C LEU A 428 -26.33 4.65 -19.19
N GLY A 429 -26.80 5.80 -18.69
CA GLY A 429 -26.79 7.06 -19.44
C GLY A 429 -25.39 7.48 -19.88
N CYS A 430 -24.39 7.40 -19.00
CA CYS A 430 -23.00 7.68 -19.36
C CYS A 430 -22.52 6.77 -20.51
N ARG A 431 -22.81 5.46 -20.45
CA ARG A 431 -22.46 4.53 -21.53
C ARG A 431 -23.14 4.86 -22.84
N GLN A 432 -24.42 5.20 -22.78
CA GLN A 432 -25.22 5.52 -23.96
C GLN A 432 -24.71 6.79 -24.68
N ILE A 433 -24.13 7.75 -23.94
CA ILE A 433 -23.46 8.94 -24.50
C ILE A 433 -22.03 8.61 -25.00
N GLY A 434 -21.56 7.38 -24.80
CA GLY A 434 -20.26 6.92 -25.24
C GLY A 434 -19.13 7.26 -24.27
N MET A 435 -19.43 7.37 -22.96
CA MET A 435 -18.41 7.47 -21.92
C MET A 435 -17.75 6.11 -21.73
N ASN A 436 -16.43 6.09 -21.85
CA ASN A 436 -15.69 4.86 -21.68
C ASN A 436 -15.56 4.50 -20.20
N LEU A 437 -16.48 3.68 -19.70
CA LEU A 437 -16.56 3.25 -18.31
C LEU A 437 -16.06 1.81 -18.17
N ALA A 438 -15.42 1.50 -17.03
CA ALA A 438 -15.03 0.14 -16.66
C ALA A 438 -16.13 -0.89 -17.00
N LEU A 439 -15.77 -1.99 -17.65
CA LEU A 439 -16.69 -2.88 -18.39
C LEU A 439 -17.81 -3.47 -17.54
N ARG A 440 -17.56 -3.82 -16.28
CA ARG A 440 -18.56 -4.41 -15.39
C ARG A 440 -18.56 -3.68 -14.04
N VAL A 441 -19.75 -3.37 -13.56
CA VAL A 441 -19.99 -2.88 -12.20
C VAL A 441 -21.14 -3.69 -11.63
N THR A 442 -20.92 -4.30 -10.47
CA THR A 442 -21.91 -5.08 -9.74
C THR A 442 -22.32 -4.27 -8.50
N ALA A 443 -23.62 -4.15 -8.26
CA ALA A 443 -24.13 -3.62 -7.00
C ALA A 443 -24.32 -4.78 -6.01
N GLY A 444 -23.70 -4.68 -4.84
CA GLY A 444 -23.80 -5.66 -3.77
C GLY A 444 -24.25 -5.02 -2.46
N LYS A 445 -24.51 -5.85 -1.45
CA LYS A 445 -24.84 -5.41 -0.10
C LYS A 445 -24.05 -6.21 0.91
N VAL A 446 -23.64 -5.57 1.99
CA VAL A 446 -23.02 -6.19 3.15
C VAL A 446 -23.90 -5.98 4.37
N ARG A 447 -23.91 -6.94 5.29
CA ARG A 447 -24.62 -6.81 6.56
C ARG A 447 -23.75 -6.07 7.57
N GLU A 448 -24.34 -5.12 8.27
CA GLU A 448 -23.66 -4.45 9.37
C GLU A 448 -24.62 -4.19 10.53
N VAL A 449 -24.06 -4.04 11.73
CA VAL A 449 -24.80 -3.58 12.91
C VAL A 449 -24.79 -2.06 12.90
N TYR A 450 -25.97 -1.46 13.00
CA TYR A 450 -26.11 -0.01 13.07
C TYR A 450 -25.74 0.51 14.46
N ASP A 451 -24.74 1.39 14.51
CA ASP A 451 -24.22 2.04 15.71
C ASP A 451 -24.24 3.58 15.61
N GLY A 452 -25.11 4.11 14.73
CA GLY A 452 -25.21 5.54 14.44
C GLY A 452 -25.96 6.38 15.49
N ARG A 453 -26.39 7.56 15.05
CA ARG A 453 -26.98 8.60 15.90
C ARG A 453 -28.41 8.29 16.34
N ASN A 454 -29.14 7.49 15.58
CA ASN A 454 -30.53 7.17 15.85
C ASN A 454 -30.65 6.05 16.90
N GLU A 455 -30.82 6.44 18.15
CA GLU A 455 -30.81 5.49 19.28
C GLU A 455 -31.87 4.39 19.17
N ALA A 456 -33.00 4.66 18.50
CA ALA A 456 -34.09 3.70 18.34
C ALA A 456 -33.70 2.46 17.51
N TYR A 457 -32.67 2.58 16.65
CA TYR A 457 -32.22 1.49 15.79
C TYR A 457 -30.81 0.99 16.14
N ARG A 458 -30.18 1.53 17.18
CA ARG A 458 -28.83 1.12 17.61
C ARG A 458 -28.83 -0.38 17.95
N GLY A 459 -27.88 -1.12 17.39
CA GLY A 459 -27.79 -2.58 17.49
C GLY A 459 -28.58 -3.36 16.42
N ALA A 460 -29.41 -2.70 15.61
CA ALA A 460 -30.15 -3.36 14.54
C ALA A 460 -29.25 -3.75 13.37
N TRP A 461 -29.57 -4.86 12.71
CA TRP A 461 -28.94 -5.24 11.45
C TRP A 461 -29.45 -4.36 10.30
N ILE A 462 -28.53 -3.81 9.51
CA ILE A 462 -28.84 -3.06 8.30
C ILE A 462 -28.04 -3.60 7.12
N LEU A 463 -28.56 -3.36 5.92
CA LEU A 463 -27.88 -3.67 4.67
C LEU A 463 -27.22 -2.41 4.13
N SER A 464 -25.91 -2.47 3.96
CA SER A 464 -25.11 -1.38 3.41
C SER A 464 -24.72 -1.69 1.97
N PRO A 465 -25.22 -0.92 0.98
CA PRO A 465 -24.90 -1.16 -0.43
C PRO A 465 -23.49 -0.69 -0.79
N TYR A 466 -22.91 -1.37 -1.77
CA TYR A 466 -21.62 -1.04 -2.37
C TYR A 466 -21.63 -1.32 -3.87
N PHE A 467 -20.69 -0.71 -4.58
CA PHE A 467 -20.42 -0.97 -5.99
C PHE A 467 -19.05 -1.60 -6.15
N GLN A 468 -19.00 -2.72 -6.86
CA GLN A 468 -17.79 -3.48 -7.15
C GLN A 468 -17.48 -3.39 -8.64
N ARG A 469 -16.20 -3.25 -8.97
CA ARG A 469 -15.71 -3.30 -10.35
C ARG A 469 -14.30 -3.84 -10.42
N GLU A 470 -13.90 -4.26 -11.60
CA GLU A 470 -12.50 -4.56 -11.88
C GLU A 470 -11.63 -3.29 -11.74
N TYR A 471 -10.39 -3.48 -11.28
CA TYR A 471 -9.38 -2.46 -11.26
C TYR A 471 -8.94 -2.11 -12.69
N VAL A 472 -8.82 -0.82 -12.98
CA VAL A 472 -8.39 -0.35 -14.29
C VAL A 472 -6.88 -0.14 -14.23
N ARG A 473 -6.11 -1.03 -14.86
CA ARG A 473 -4.64 -0.99 -14.86
C ARG A 473 -4.14 0.13 -15.77
N GLY A 474 -3.60 1.20 -15.18
CA GLY A 474 -3.10 2.34 -15.93
C GLY A 474 -2.66 3.48 -15.02
N ILE A 475 -2.46 4.66 -15.58
CA ILE A 475 -2.00 5.87 -14.86
C ILE A 475 -3.16 6.87 -14.81
N ALA A 476 -3.54 7.30 -13.61
CA ALA A 476 -4.53 8.37 -13.47
C ALA A 476 -4.05 9.66 -14.17
N THR A 477 -4.92 10.34 -14.91
CA THR A 477 -4.51 11.44 -15.79
C THR A 477 -3.83 12.59 -15.04
N ASP A 478 -4.25 12.87 -13.80
CA ASP A 478 -3.67 13.90 -12.93
C ASP A 478 -2.32 13.52 -12.31
N LYS A 479 -1.88 12.26 -12.49
CA LYS A 479 -0.66 11.68 -11.91
C LYS A 479 0.38 11.30 -12.97
N ILE A 480 0.15 11.68 -14.22
CA ILE A 480 1.12 11.47 -15.30
C ILE A 480 2.39 12.27 -14.98
N PRO A 481 3.58 11.62 -14.92
CA PRO A 481 4.81 12.31 -14.56
C PRO A 481 5.25 13.26 -15.68
N PRO A 482 5.83 14.43 -15.34
CA PRO A 482 6.31 15.41 -16.33
C PRO A 482 7.25 14.83 -17.39
N SER A 483 8.11 13.88 -17.02
CA SER A 483 9.05 13.22 -17.95
C SER A 483 8.37 12.50 -19.11
N ARG A 484 7.12 12.04 -18.94
CA ARG A 484 6.33 11.46 -20.03
C ARG A 484 5.78 12.52 -20.98
N LEU A 485 5.52 13.73 -20.47
CA LEU A 485 4.99 14.86 -21.23
C LEU A 485 6.06 15.55 -22.10
N GLU A 486 7.34 15.36 -21.78
CA GLU A 486 8.48 15.80 -22.61
C GLU A 486 8.55 15.04 -23.94
N ASN A 487 8.04 13.80 -23.98
CA ASN A 487 7.89 13.05 -25.22
C ASN A 487 6.70 13.60 -26.02
N GLU A 488 6.98 14.31 -27.11
CA GLU A 488 5.96 14.96 -27.93
C GLU A 488 4.91 13.97 -28.46
N ALA A 489 5.31 12.78 -28.90
CA ALA A 489 4.37 11.78 -29.41
C ALA A 489 3.42 11.30 -28.29
N TYR A 490 3.94 11.11 -27.07
CA TYR A 490 3.13 10.75 -25.90
C TYR A 490 2.15 11.88 -25.58
N ALA A 491 2.65 13.11 -25.48
CA ALA A 491 1.86 14.29 -25.14
C ALA A 491 0.71 14.52 -26.15
N LEU A 492 0.97 14.42 -27.45
CA LEU A 492 -0.07 14.60 -28.48
C LEU A 492 -1.12 13.47 -28.46
N ARG A 493 -0.73 12.21 -28.21
CA ARG A 493 -1.70 11.12 -28.03
C ARG A 493 -2.56 11.34 -26.79
N LEU A 494 -1.94 11.75 -25.67
CA LEU A 494 -2.65 12.09 -24.45
C LEU A 494 -3.63 13.24 -24.67
N ALA A 495 -3.22 14.34 -25.33
CA ALA A 495 -4.10 15.46 -25.66
C ALA A 495 -5.33 15.02 -26.45
N HIS A 496 -5.14 14.15 -27.44
CA HIS A 496 -6.23 13.60 -28.24
C HIS A 496 -7.22 12.82 -27.37
N LEU A 497 -6.72 11.91 -26.52
CA LEU A 497 -7.56 11.10 -25.64
C LEU A 497 -8.30 11.96 -24.60
N LEU A 498 -7.60 12.92 -23.98
CA LEU A 498 -8.20 13.86 -23.03
C LEU A 498 -9.32 14.67 -23.69
N GLY A 499 -9.11 15.16 -24.92
CA GLY A 499 -10.14 15.91 -25.65
C GLY A 499 -11.40 15.06 -25.89
N ARG A 500 -11.23 13.81 -26.33
CA ARG A 500 -12.36 12.88 -26.52
C ARG A 500 -13.10 12.61 -25.21
N ALA A 501 -12.38 12.36 -24.11
CA ALA A 501 -12.98 12.09 -22.80
C ALA A 501 -13.70 13.34 -22.23
N ALA A 502 -13.11 14.52 -22.40
CA ALA A 502 -13.65 15.81 -21.99
C ALA A 502 -15.01 16.09 -22.64
N ALA A 503 -15.16 15.81 -23.94
CA ALA A 503 -16.42 16.03 -24.66
C ALA A 503 -17.58 15.28 -24.01
N VAL A 504 -17.39 13.99 -23.75
CA VAL A 504 -18.43 13.14 -23.15
C VAL A 504 -18.68 13.52 -21.68
N ASN A 505 -17.61 13.78 -20.90
CA ASN A 505 -17.73 14.22 -19.51
C ASN A 505 -18.54 15.53 -19.41
N MET A 506 -18.31 16.47 -20.33
CA MET A 506 -19.04 17.73 -20.40
C MET A 506 -20.51 17.54 -20.76
N ILE A 507 -20.83 16.68 -21.74
CA ILE A 507 -22.22 16.40 -22.15
C ILE A 507 -23.03 15.90 -20.95
N VAL A 508 -22.52 14.92 -20.21
CA VAL A 508 -23.20 14.39 -19.02
C VAL A 508 -23.19 15.35 -17.84
N GLY A 509 -22.53 16.51 -17.92
CA GLY A 509 -22.55 17.55 -16.90
C GLY A 509 -22.00 17.10 -15.55
N ARG A 510 -20.85 16.40 -15.56
CA ARG A 510 -20.29 15.78 -14.36
C ARG A 510 -19.77 16.83 -13.38
N ARG A 511 -20.46 16.99 -12.25
CA ARG A 511 -20.09 17.92 -11.17
C ARG A 511 -20.22 17.28 -9.79
N ALA A 512 -19.35 17.69 -8.88
CA ALA A 512 -19.42 17.32 -7.47
C ALA A 512 -19.01 18.51 -6.61
N ALA A 513 -19.77 18.78 -5.55
CA ALA A 513 -19.54 19.91 -4.64
C ALA A 513 -19.40 21.26 -5.39
N GLY A 514 -20.20 21.44 -6.45
CA GLY A 514 -20.21 22.66 -7.26
C GLY A 514 -19.07 22.79 -8.27
N LYS A 515 -18.12 21.84 -8.37
CA LYS A 515 -17.01 21.88 -9.33
C LYS A 515 -17.13 20.78 -10.39
N VAL A 516 -16.58 21.04 -11.57
CA VAL A 516 -16.43 20.02 -12.64
C VAL A 516 -15.50 18.92 -12.16
N VAL A 517 -15.84 17.68 -12.51
CA VAL A 517 -15.08 16.48 -12.15
C VAL A 517 -14.50 15.87 -13.43
N PHE A 518 -13.30 16.30 -13.77
CA PHE A 518 -12.55 15.81 -14.92
C PHE A 518 -11.06 16.04 -14.70
N ASP A 519 -10.23 15.07 -15.09
CA ASP A 519 -8.79 15.09 -14.94
C ASP A 519 -8.37 15.25 -13.46
N ASP A 520 -9.05 14.53 -12.57
CA ASP A 520 -8.90 14.63 -11.12
C ASP A 520 -8.69 13.28 -10.41
N GLY A 521 -8.31 12.26 -11.18
CA GLY A 521 -7.93 10.93 -10.71
C GLY A 521 -8.92 9.82 -11.05
N ASP A 522 -10.12 10.15 -11.55
CA ASP A 522 -11.09 9.15 -11.98
C ASP A 522 -10.90 8.72 -13.46
N GLU A 523 -10.18 9.50 -14.26
CA GLU A 523 -9.76 9.14 -15.62
C GLU A 523 -8.41 8.41 -15.58
N VAL A 524 -8.34 7.19 -16.12
CA VAL A 524 -7.14 6.34 -16.13
C VAL A 524 -6.69 6.11 -17.57
N VAL A 525 -5.43 6.49 -17.86
CA VAL A 525 -4.76 6.23 -19.13
C VAL A 525 -4.25 4.81 -19.16
N ILE A 526 -4.66 4.04 -20.18
CA ILE A 526 -4.08 2.75 -20.53
C ILE A 526 -2.93 2.99 -21.51
N GLU A 527 -1.77 2.39 -21.24
CA GLU A 527 -0.61 2.40 -22.14
C GLU A 527 -0.47 1.06 -22.88
N ASP A 528 0.05 1.10 -24.11
CA ASP A 528 0.47 -0.11 -24.83
C ASP A 528 1.83 -0.64 -24.34
N ALA A 529 2.33 -1.71 -24.98
CA ALA A 529 3.62 -2.31 -24.63
C ALA A 529 4.81 -1.35 -24.80
N ASP A 530 4.68 -0.31 -25.64
CA ASP A 530 5.71 0.70 -25.87
C ASP A 530 5.58 1.88 -24.87
N GLY A 531 4.64 1.80 -23.92
CA GLY A 531 4.39 2.85 -22.94
C GLY A 531 3.68 4.06 -23.53
N MET A 532 2.95 3.90 -24.64
CA MET A 532 2.23 4.99 -25.30
C MET A 532 0.73 4.98 -24.95
N PRO A 533 0.08 6.15 -24.78
CA PRO A 533 -1.34 6.21 -24.44
C PRO A 533 -2.19 5.67 -25.59
N VAL A 534 -3.08 4.72 -25.27
CA VAL A 534 -4.02 4.14 -26.25
C VAL A 534 -5.48 4.44 -25.92
N GLU A 535 -5.82 4.56 -24.63
CA GLU A 535 -7.20 4.73 -24.20
C GLU A 535 -7.29 5.46 -22.85
N ILE A 536 -8.40 6.16 -22.62
CA ILE A 536 -8.78 6.65 -21.28
C ILE A 536 -10.05 5.94 -20.85
N VAL A 537 -9.99 5.28 -19.70
CA VAL A 537 -11.13 4.64 -19.03
C VAL A 537 -11.50 5.46 -17.80
N VAL A 538 -12.78 5.81 -17.68
CA VAL A 538 -13.34 6.47 -16.50
C VAL A 538 -13.67 5.40 -15.46
N ALA A 539 -12.91 5.42 -14.37
CA ALA A 539 -12.97 4.45 -13.28
C ALA A 539 -14.14 4.73 -12.32
N ASP A 540 -14.64 5.96 -12.26
CA ASP A 540 -15.83 6.32 -11.47
C ASP A 540 -16.64 7.43 -12.16
N HIS A 541 -17.97 7.29 -12.21
CA HIS A 541 -18.89 8.25 -12.85
C HIS A 541 -19.63 9.14 -11.84
N THR A 542 -19.12 9.27 -10.62
CA THR A 542 -19.69 10.13 -9.58
C THR A 542 -19.83 11.56 -10.10
N GLY A 543 -20.99 12.15 -9.83
CA GLY A 543 -21.32 13.51 -10.24
C GLY A 543 -21.92 13.62 -11.65
N SER A 544 -22.01 12.52 -12.42
CA SER A 544 -22.67 12.57 -13.72
C SER A 544 -24.13 12.95 -13.57
N PHE A 545 -24.62 13.74 -14.52
CA PHE A 545 -25.96 14.33 -14.55
C PHE A 545 -26.25 15.29 -13.38
N ASP A 546 -25.23 15.75 -12.64
CA ASP A 546 -25.42 16.75 -11.59
C ASP A 546 -25.78 18.12 -12.17
N HIS A 547 -25.09 18.52 -13.24
CA HIS A 547 -25.38 19.76 -13.95
C HIS A 547 -26.08 19.50 -15.28
N TYR A 548 -27.41 19.53 -15.23
CA TYR A 548 -28.29 19.21 -16.35
C TYR A 548 -29.11 20.39 -16.89
N GLN A 549 -29.20 21.50 -16.14
CA GLN A 549 -30.05 22.66 -16.52
C GLN A 549 -29.27 23.83 -17.16
N GLY A 550 -28.04 24.09 -16.72
CA GLY A 550 -27.26 25.24 -17.19
C GLY A 550 -26.56 25.04 -18.53
N SER A 551 -26.00 26.13 -19.06
CA SER A 551 -25.30 26.11 -20.34
C SER A 551 -23.94 25.41 -20.24
N LEU A 552 -23.57 24.62 -21.25
CA LEU A 552 -22.25 23.98 -21.29
C LEU A 552 -21.11 25.02 -21.38
N LEU A 553 -21.40 26.23 -21.88
CA LEU A 553 -20.43 27.32 -21.95
C LEU A 553 -19.95 27.76 -20.55
N GLU A 554 -20.79 27.64 -19.52
CA GLU A 554 -20.42 27.96 -18.13
C GLU A 554 -19.31 27.06 -17.60
N MET A 555 -19.16 25.86 -18.18
CA MET A 555 -18.13 24.91 -17.79
C MET A 555 -16.83 25.07 -18.60
N ALA A 556 -16.81 25.89 -19.65
CA ALA A 556 -15.66 26.05 -20.53
C ALA A 556 -14.32 26.33 -19.79
N PRO A 557 -14.26 27.19 -18.76
CA PRO A 557 -13.02 27.40 -18.00
C PRO A 557 -12.45 26.11 -17.40
N ALA A 558 -13.31 25.28 -16.81
CA ALA A 558 -12.88 24.06 -16.15
C ALA A 558 -12.34 23.00 -17.13
N TYR A 559 -12.78 23.03 -18.38
CA TYR A 559 -12.28 22.14 -19.43
C TYR A 559 -11.07 22.68 -20.19
N ALA A 560 -10.63 23.92 -19.90
CA ALA A 560 -9.33 24.43 -20.30
C ALA A 560 -8.21 23.98 -19.35
N GLU A 561 -8.53 23.79 -18.06
CA GLU A 561 -7.56 23.41 -17.01
C GLU A 561 -6.71 22.15 -17.29
N PRO A 562 -7.23 21.07 -17.89
CA PRO A 562 -6.41 19.93 -18.28
C PRO A 562 -5.25 20.30 -19.21
N VAL A 563 -5.46 21.29 -20.09
CA VAL A 563 -4.40 21.83 -20.93
C VAL A 563 -3.53 22.78 -20.13
N ASN A 564 -4.13 23.76 -19.43
CA ASN A 564 -3.40 24.81 -18.70
C ASN A 564 -2.36 24.24 -17.72
N ARG A 565 -2.73 23.19 -16.97
CA ARG A 565 -1.83 22.54 -16.00
C ARG A 565 -0.62 21.86 -16.64
N ARG A 566 -0.68 21.54 -17.94
CA ARG A 566 0.37 20.81 -18.66
C ARG A 566 1.24 21.69 -19.55
N LEU A 567 0.86 22.96 -19.77
CA LEU A 567 1.59 23.87 -20.66
C LEU A 567 3.08 24.02 -20.29
N ALA A 568 3.43 23.95 -19.00
CA ALA A 568 4.81 24.07 -18.53
C ALA A 568 5.68 22.82 -18.75
N TYR A 569 5.07 21.67 -19.07
CA TYR A 569 5.77 20.38 -19.13
C TYR A 569 5.82 19.78 -20.53
N VAL A 570 5.00 20.28 -21.46
CA VAL A 570 4.94 19.78 -22.84
C VAL A 570 5.89 20.56 -23.74
N THR A 571 6.54 19.86 -24.67
CA THR A 571 7.51 20.45 -25.60
C THR A 571 6.88 21.43 -26.59
N ASN A 572 5.61 21.20 -26.97
CA ASN A 572 4.86 22.07 -27.89
C ASN A 572 3.45 22.38 -27.34
N PRO A 573 3.31 23.42 -26.51
CA PRO A 573 2.04 23.75 -25.84
C PRO A 573 0.90 24.09 -26.80
N ILE A 574 1.20 24.75 -27.92
CA ILE A 574 0.19 25.12 -28.94
C ILE A 574 -0.36 23.87 -29.61
N SER A 575 0.51 22.97 -30.08
CA SER A 575 0.10 21.72 -30.73
C SER A 575 -0.71 20.83 -29.77
N PHE A 576 -0.29 20.73 -28.51
CA PHE A 576 -1.05 19.99 -27.48
C PHE A 576 -2.48 20.54 -27.33
N ALA A 577 -2.64 21.85 -27.19
CA ALA A 577 -3.94 22.49 -27.03
C ALA A 577 -4.82 22.31 -28.28
N GLU A 578 -4.27 22.44 -29.48
CA GLU A 578 -5.00 22.26 -30.74
C GLU A 578 -5.46 20.83 -30.95
N VAL A 579 -4.61 19.84 -30.63
CA VAL A 579 -4.98 18.42 -30.70
C VAL A 579 -6.09 18.11 -29.71
N TYR A 580 -6.02 18.62 -28.48
CA TYR A 580 -7.06 18.47 -27.46
C TYR A 580 -8.40 19.06 -27.94
N LEU A 581 -8.42 20.32 -28.38
CA LEU A 581 -9.63 21.01 -28.82
C LEU A 581 -10.25 20.36 -30.06
N ARG A 582 -9.43 19.94 -31.03
CA ARG A 582 -9.91 19.23 -32.23
C ARG A 582 -10.56 17.90 -31.85
N ALA A 583 -9.92 17.14 -30.95
CA ALA A 583 -10.44 15.86 -30.49
C ALA A 583 -11.75 16.02 -29.69
N PHE A 584 -11.81 17.04 -28.83
CA PHE A 584 -13.03 17.44 -28.11
C PHE A 584 -14.18 17.76 -29.05
N ARG A 585 -13.96 18.69 -29.99
CA ARG A 585 -14.99 19.12 -30.94
C ARG A 585 -15.51 17.95 -31.76
N ASN A 586 -14.59 17.17 -32.34
CA ASN A 586 -14.96 16.04 -33.19
C ASN A 586 -15.80 15.02 -32.40
N ARG A 587 -15.36 14.67 -31.19
CA ARG A 587 -16.11 13.72 -30.34
C ARG A 587 -17.47 14.25 -29.92
N PHE A 588 -17.57 15.54 -29.58
CA PHE A 588 -18.86 16.15 -29.25
C PHE A 588 -19.82 16.10 -30.44
N ALA A 589 -19.34 16.47 -31.64
CA ALA A 589 -20.12 16.44 -32.87
C ALA A 589 -20.55 15.01 -33.25
N GLU A 590 -19.67 14.01 -33.08
CA GLU A 590 -19.98 12.59 -33.26
C GLU A 590 -21.17 12.16 -32.38
N VAL A 591 -21.10 12.43 -31.08
CA VAL A 591 -22.15 12.05 -30.10
C VAL A 591 -23.46 12.78 -30.38
N LYS A 592 -23.40 14.07 -30.73
CA LYS A 592 -24.57 14.85 -31.15
C LYS A 592 -25.22 14.25 -32.39
N ALA A 593 -24.43 13.92 -33.42
CA ALA A 593 -24.94 13.33 -34.65
C ALA A 593 -25.56 11.94 -34.42
N GLU A 594 -24.95 11.12 -33.57
CA GLU A 594 -25.49 9.81 -33.17
C GLU A 594 -26.83 9.94 -32.45
N TYR A 595 -26.93 10.85 -31.48
CA TYR A 595 -28.19 11.14 -30.80
C TYR A 595 -29.27 11.60 -31.78
N LEU A 596 -28.98 12.56 -32.67
CA LEU A 596 -29.96 13.06 -33.64
C LEU A 596 -30.42 11.96 -34.61
N ARG A 597 -29.53 11.05 -35.01
CA ARG A 597 -29.85 9.91 -35.88
C ARG A 597 -30.73 8.86 -35.18
N HIS A 598 -30.50 8.63 -33.88
CA HIS A 598 -31.16 7.59 -33.09
C HIS A 598 -32.04 8.14 -31.98
N ARG A 599 -32.64 9.32 -32.19
CA ARG A 599 -33.35 10.09 -31.15
C ARG A 599 -34.38 9.28 -30.39
N GLU A 600 -35.22 8.52 -31.10
CA GLU A 600 -36.25 7.69 -30.48
C GLU A 600 -35.70 6.61 -29.55
N ALA A 601 -34.51 6.07 -29.82
CA ALA A 601 -33.89 5.05 -28.98
C ALA A 601 -33.37 5.67 -27.68
N PHE A 602 -32.73 6.85 -27.78
CA PHE A 602 -32.25 7.61 -26.64
C PHE A 602 -33.41 8.08 -25.74
N ASP A 603 -34.50 8.58 -26.33
CA ASP A 603 -35.67 9.05 -25.58
C ASP A 603 -36.43 7.89 -24.90
N ARG A 604 -36.54 6.73 -25.57
CA ARG A 604 -37.24 5.56 -25.02
C ARG A 604 -36.48 4.85 -23.89
N MET A 605 -35.17 5.07 -23.75
CA MET A 605 -34.33 4.44 -22.71
C MET A 605 -34.91 4.62 -21.30
N VAL A 606 -35.51 5.77 -21.02
CA VAL A 606 -36.12 6.11 -19.71
C VAL A 606 -37.65 6.28 -19.79
N GLY A 607 -38.26 6.00 -20.94
CA GLY A 607 -39.67 6.33 -21.20
C GLY A 607 -40.69 5.53 -20.38
N HIS A 608 -40.25 4.47 -19.70
CA HIS A 608 -41.07 3.64 -18.81
C HIS A 608 -41.02 4.11 -17.35
N LEU A 609 -40.14 5.06 -17.02
CA LEU A 609 -39.96 5.60 -15.66
C LEU A 609 -40.71 6.94 -15.53
N PRO A 610 -41.23 7.26 -14.32
CA PRO A 610 -41.90 8.53 -14.09
C PRO A 610 -40.94 9.71 -14.29
N ASP A 611 -41.42 10.80 -14.88
CA ASP A 611 -40.70 12.06 -14.96
C ASP A 611 -40.94 12.88 -13.70
N ASP A 612 -39.87 13.21 -12.98
CA ASP A 612 -39.94 14.09 -11.81
C ASP A 612 -39.09 15.35 -12.03
N PRO A 613 -39.72 16.52 -12.20
CA PRO A 613 -39.04 17.81 -12.29
C PRO A 613 -38.17 18.17 -11.07
N ALA A 614 -38.35 17.51 -9.91
CA ALA A 614 -37.43 17.63 -8.78
C ALA A 614 -36.03 17.06 -9.09
N GLY A 615 -35.86 16.40 -10.23
CA GLY A 615 -34.57 16.03 -10.80
C GLY A 615 -34.22 14.56 -10.59
N ASN A 616 -35.14 13.64 -10.90
CA ASN A 616 -34.79 12.23 -11.01
C ASN A 616 -34.00 11.95 -12.31
N PHE A 617 -33.49 10.72 -12.49
CA PHE A 617 -32.67 10.42 -13.67
C PHE A 617 -33.39 10.63 -15.01
N PRO A 618 -34.64 10.14 -15.24
CA PRO A 618 -35.38 10.39 -16.48
C PRO A 618 -35.49 11.87 -16.85
N HIS A 619 -35.73 12.74 -15.87
CA HIS A 619 -35.78 14.18 -16.09
C HIS A 619 -34.41 14.73 -16.53
N ARG A 620 -33.36 14.42 -15.75
CA ARG A 620 -31.98 14.87 -16.04
C ARG A 620 -31.48 14.39 -17.39
N TRP A 621 -31.80 13.15 -17.77
CA TRP A 621 -31.45 12.56 -19.05
C TRP A 621 -32.02 13.37 -20.22
N ARG A 622 -33.33 13.67 -20.18
CA ARG A 622 -33.98 14.49 -21.23
C ARG A 622 -33.37 15.89 -21.33
N GLN A 623 -33.12 16.54 -20.20
CA GLN A 623 -32.50 17.88 -20.18
C GLN A 623 -31.10 17.86 -20.82
N VAL A 624 -30.28 16.85 -20.49
CA VAL A 624 -28.95 16.67 -21.10
C VAL A 624 -29.04 16.45 -22.61
N LEU A 625 -29.97 15.61 -23.09
CA LEU A 625 -30.15 15.35 -24.52
C LEU A 625 -30.65 16.59 -25.29
N GLN A 626 -31.59 17.35 -24.71
CA GLN A 626 -32.05 18.61 -25.29
C GLN A 626 -30.90 19.61 -25.39
N ARG A 627 -30.09 19.73 -24.33
CA ARG A 627 -28.90 20.59 -24.31
C ARG A 627 -27.86 20.14 -25.34
N LEU A 628 -27.63 18.83 -25.49
CA LEU A 628 -26.74 18.26 -26.51
C LEU A 628 -27.19 18.64 -27.93
N ALA A 629 -28.48 18.53 -28.25
CA ALA A 629 -29.01 18.93 -29.55
C ALA A 629 -28.86 20.43 -29.82
N ALA A 630 -29.07 21.27 -28.80
CA ALA A 630 -29.04 22.72 -28.94
C ALA A 630 -27.62 23.31 -29.00
N THR A 631 -26.61 22.62 -28.45
CA THR A 631 -25.25 23.17 -28.34
C THR A 631 -24.49 23.10 -29.67
N ASP A 632 -23.82 24.20 -30.04
CA ASP A 632 -22.87 24.24 -31.15
C ASP A 632 -21.46 23.78 -30.69
N PRO A 633 -20.91 22.68 -31.24
CA PRO A 633 -19.59 22.18 -30.87
C PRO A 633 -18.46 23.17 -31.18
N ASP A 634 -18.56 23.96 -32.26
CA ASP A 634 -17.50 24.91 -32.64
C ASP A 634 -17.47 26.11 -31.69
N ALA A 635 -18.63 26.69 -31.38
CA ALA A 635 -18.75 27.76 -30.38
C ALA A 635 -18.24 27.33 -29.00
N LEU A 636 -18.53 26.10 -28.59
CA LEU A 636 -18.07 25.55 -27.31
C LEU A 636 -16.55 25.33 -27.28
N ALA A 637 -15.97 24.78 -28.35
CA ALA A 637 -14.52 24.62 -28.45
C ALA A 637 -13.80 25.99 -28.46
N ALA A 638 -14.37 26.99 -29.13
CA ALA A 638 -13.85 28.36 -29.11
C ALA A 638 -13.92 28.99 -27.70
N ALA A 639 -15.01 28.76 -26.97
CA ALA A 639 -15.12 29.21 -25.58
C ALA A 639 -14.05 28.57 -24.69
N ILE A 640 -13.83 27.25 -24.79
CA ILE A 640 -12.75 26.57 -24.05
C ILE A 640 -11.37 27.15 -24.41
N ARG A 641 -11.10 27.38 -25.71
CA ARG A 641 -9.84 27.97 -26.18
C ARG A 641 -9.56 29.34 -25.57
N SER A 642 -10.59 30.18 -25.40
CA SER A 642 -10.46 31.54 -24.84
C SER A 642 -9.96 31.57 -23.38
N HIS A 643 -10.01 30.44 -22.69
CA HIS A 643 -9.51 30.28 -21.33
C HIS A 643 -8.10 29.65 -21.27
N MET A 644 -7.44 29.43 -22.40
CA MET A 644 -6.07 28.92 -22.47
C MET A 644 -5.07 30.06 -22.69
N PRO A 645 -4.00 30.18 -21.89
CA PRO A 645 -3.00 31.25 -22.02
C PRO A 645 -1.98 30.95 -23.13
N LEU A 646 -2.45 30.75 -24.37
CA LEU A 646 -1.61 30.39 -25.51
C LEU A 646 -0.95 31.60 -26.18
N GLU A 647 -1.58 32.77 -26.10
CA GLU A 647 -1.09 34.01 -26.73
C GLU A 647 0.19 34.51 -26.07
N SER A 648 0.39 34.25 -24.77
CA SER A 648 1.62 34.56 -24.04
C SER A 648 2.80 33.62 -24.32
N LEU A 649 2.61 32.58 -25.14
CA LEU A 649 3.60 31.53 -25.42
C LEU A 649 4.15 31.58 -26.86
N GLN A 650 3.72 32.55 -27.68
CA GLN A 650 4.34 32.79 -28.98
C GLN A 650 5.69 33.48 -28.80
N PRO A 651 6.79 32.98 -29.40
CA PRO A 651 8.04 33.72 -29.44
C PRO A 651 7.82 35.03 -30.22
N ALA A 652 8.35 36.13 -29.66
CA ALA A 652 8.30 37.46 -30.26
C ALA A 652 8.96 37.52 -31.65
#